data_AF-A0A1J4J925-F1
#
_entry.id   AF-A0A1J4J925-F1
#
_cell.length_a   1.000
_cell.length_b   1.000
_cell.length_c   1.000
_cell.angle_alpha   90.00
_cell.angle_beta   90.00
_cell.angle_gamma   90.00
#
_symmetry.space_group_name_H-M   'P 1'
#
loop_
_entity.id
_entity.type
_entity.pdbx_description
1 polymer ?
#
loop_
_entity_poly.entity_id
_entity_poly.type
_entity_poly.pdbx_seq_one_letter_code
_entity_poly.pdbx_strand_id
1 'polypeptide(L)'
;MTSKASPQDKKLIASGFANIKKFIQEENFNQARTEIRKITPIINRVHLFEYELCLMNLLISDKEGKPEEAISNARNAIRIKPDEINPRGVLIKNLKALDKNDEWITEVMLIFTTESLSQKISSKMMIEDISPYLKDFDDDHHELTLAFIEAFKKLENYQTIDIIDQIPETDDTIEFRVDLLKPIAEKDQKACSQLVNILIYEISDQNISEIEKYAKILPNDDENRLLYEIYYGNDPLTNAKIHSQKSDKFRKFVEAAESGDVNKIKQQLEYDTHFSSGWVYLASLLENTTDKLNAFQKALQSNQKSIKLLENIADLQSQLNRIDDTVSTYKKIMELNPTLGSKLLVEYLIKNNRIEQAEAILGSSGSNKSLSLTLKASIAVHHYQKNHDKNSLKFILEIPCDSEIAETKAFVAFELRNEIGDKCQQYFAESLKVAKDNGKIYAYFGKWLDEKGETEKANFLFEKSVSFGEKDDLACDRVTRRLLSEEKLEEALDLCIRLDNDWSHFRAGLILQRLGRHERASSQLQTEVSKRPKNLQAWRALAQSYLVLGRMMSCSSVADYLRSQGKPDEDLEFQIARFNEKPINERANFEIERTPMKFFNYLQQTISFINKMAKFGRLESCNILISTIEPKINDFITKWSNMAASLKLCGDFYLTAFQITKNQQFAAKAIGYFKQRAESDIRPESFIDLANVLMNMGQIEQSVQMLRRVVHKFPDSAPLWTNLGVAFALSDKVSFARHCLCVAAKIATDNESSKIYAYCTYIARLIHDTNLEYRAMDAAKRSNPYDPDVWQLSAQDQSHGSRNKKSNRNNKKTNTLMDQLNASLISYEFGTSPNIIKHIARLYLSLNDPLHALGFALSSDDPSLIAASYEALGKYDLALTFAQDEATKNRLSSLLREKNSNNEILNMCIDNNYQEALNMLKEKTDFISVIASAVCLFSLDKKEEAAKILFDVKEKLINIENSHNETKVTSSENENCYNVDQLIDGLNKLILKIIPKTTESNVEPTDFETEYLLQLRKSNGNQGVAISTAIKKYENYPAAITMYVIAALKDVPNVSQELLIQRAEALVTISPSRQSMILLLLVQIKLQLWIEAFTVMQRLCILIPGFMNKTRSLFNHLKEKYDVAIKNAPKKANSGYYTVDGYIGDDGYNDED
;
A
#
# COMPACT_ATOMS: atom_id res chain seq x y z
N MET A 1 104.91 -33.78 47.91
CA MET A 1 106.26 -33.23 47.64
C MET A 1 106.09 -31.82 47.13
N THR A 2 106.41 -30.86 47.99
CA THR A 2 106.05 -29.45 47.90
C THR A 2 107.18 -28.67 47.21
N SER A 3 107.00 -28.30 45.94
CA SER A 3 107.89 -27.32 45.30
C SER A 3 107.48 -25.93 45.80
N LYS A 4 108.05 -25.49 46.94
CA LYS A 4 107.92 -24.08 47.36
C LYS A 4 108.53 -23.24 46.25
N ALA A 5 107.69 -22.48 45.55
CA ALA A 5 108.11 -21.56 44.49
C ALA A 5 109.29 -20.71 44.99
N SER A 6 110.39 -20.68 44.24
CA SER A 6 111.46 -19.74 44.60
C SER A 6 110.94 -18.30 44.44
N PRO A 7 111.45 -17.31 45.20
CA PRO A 7 111.11 -15.90 44.97
C PRO A 7 111.38 -15.44 43.52
N GLN A 8 112.33 -16.09 42.85
CA GLN A 8 112.61 -15.89 41.42
C GLN A 8 111.48 -16.43 40.53
N ASP A 9 110.94 -17.62 40.81
CA ASP A 9 109.81 -18.19 40.08
C ASP A 9 108.57 -17.28 40.16
N LYS A 10 108.26 -16.75 41.36
CA LYS A 10 107.13 -15.82 41.54
C LYS A 10 107.33 -14.50 40.79
N LYS A 11 108.55 -13.95 40.79
CA LYS A 11 108.86 -12.73 40.02
C LYS A 11 108.74 -12.96 38.52
N LEU A 12 109.22 -14.10 38.02
CA LEU A 12 109.13 -14.46 36.60
C LEU A 12 107.67 -14.64 36.14
N ILE A 13 106.85 -15.32 36.95
CA ILE A 13 105.42 -15.48 36.67
C ILE A 13 104.72 -14.11 36.67
N ALA A 14 104.99 -13.25 37.66
CA ALA A 14 104.39 -11.93 37.74
C ALA A 14 104.81 -11.02 36.58
N SER A 15 106.09 -11.02 36.19
CA SER A 15 106.56 -10.27 35.00
C SER A 15 105.97 -10.84 33.71
N GLY A 16 105.84 -12.17 33.61
CA GLY A 16 105.19 -12.82 32.48
C GLY A 16 103.73 -12.40 32.33
N PHE A 17 102.95 -12.42 33.42
CA PHE A 17 101.55 -11.96 33.39
C PHE A 17 101.41 -10.47 33.06
N ALA A 18 102.33 -9.63 33.55
CA ALA A 18 102.33 -8.20 33.19
C ALA A 18 102.60 -8.00 31.69
N ASN A 19 103.56 -8.74 31.13
CA ASN A 19 103.85 -8.72 29.69
C ASN A 19 102.67 -9.27 28.87
N ILE A 20 102.06 -10.36 29.31
CA ILE A 20 100.88 -10.94 28.65
C ILE A 20 99.72 -9.94 28.62
N LYS A 21 99.39 -9.30 29.76
CA LYS A 21 98.36 -8.26 29.80
C LYS A 21 98.65 -7.11 28.84
N LYS A 22 99.91 -6.65 28.80
CA LYS A 22 100.35 -5.60 27.89
C LYS A 22 100.20 -6.02 26.42
N PHE A 23 100.66 -7.22 26.05
CA PHE A 23 100.52 -7.73 24.68
C PHE A 23 99.07 -8.00 24.27
N ILE A 24 98.18 -8.37 25.21
CA ILE A 24 96.73 -8.49 24.96
C ILE A 24 96.07 -7.13 24.72
N GLN A 25 96.59 -6.06 25.35
CA GLN A 25 96.14 -4.68 25.09
C GLN A 25 96.66 -4.16 23.75
N GLU A 26 97.87 -4.54 23.37
CA GLU A 26 98.50 -4.19 22.08
C GLU A 26 98.10 -5.12 20.92
N GLU A 27 97.16 -6.05 21.14
CA GLU A 27 96.69 -7.07 20.17
C GLU A 27 97.80 -7.97 19.57
N ASN A 28 98.96 -8.07 20.22
CA ASN A 28 100.08 -8.89 19.78
C ASN A 28 100.02 -10.30 20.39
N PHE A 29 99.06 -11.09 19.93
CA PHE A 29 98.74 -12.38 20.55
C PHE A 29 99.83 -13.46 20.39
N ASN A 30 100.62 -13.40 19.32
CA ASN A 30 101.76 -14.30 19.12
C ASN A 30 102.81 -14.14 20.22
N GLN A 31 103.15 -12.89 20.56
CA GLN A 31 104.09 -12.60 21.65
C GLN A 31 103.50 -12.97 23.02
N ALA A 32 102.20 -12.70 23.24
CA ALA A 32 101.49 -13.14 24.45
C ALA A 32 101.54 -14.67 24.63
N ARG A 33 101.28 -15.45 23.56
CA ARG A 33 101.37 -16.92 23.57
C ARG A 33 102.81 -17.40 23.82
N THR A 34 103.83 -16.71 23.31
CA THR A 34 105.23 -17.06 23.62
C THR A 34 105.59 -16.82 25.08
N GLU A 35 105.12 -15.72 25.68
CA GLU A 35 105.32 -15.47 27.12
C GLU A 35 104.56 -16.49 27.98
N ILE A 36 103.33 -16.85 27.59
CA ILE A 36 102.57 -17.95 28.22
C ILE A 36 103.40 -19.24 28.20
N ARG A 37 103.95 -19.65 27.04
CA ARG A 37 104.78 -20.86 26.93
C ARG A 37 106.02 -20.83 27.83
N LYS A 38 106.58 -19.65 28.12
CA LYS A 38 107.72 -19.51 29.05
C LYS A 38 107.30 -19.73 30.50
N ILE A 39 106.14 -19.22 30.92
CA ILE A 39 105.70 -19.30 32.32
C ILE A 39 104.87 -20.55 32.63
N THR A 40 104.20 -21.17 31.65
CA THR A 40 103.35 -22.36 31.83
C THR A 40 104.06 -23.54 32.51
N PRO A 41 105.29 -23.94 32.13
CA PRO A 41 105.98 -25.04 32.79
C PRO A 41 106.29 -24.73 34.28
N ILE A 42 106.53 -23.46 34.60
CA ILE A 42 106.80 -22.99 35.96
C ILE A 42 105.50 -23.02 36.78
N ILE A 43 104.41 -22.51 36.22
CA ILE A 43 103.07 -22.52 36.83
C ILE A 43 102.62 -23.95 37.11
N ASN A 44 102.73 -24.85 36.12
CA ASN A 44 102.32 -26.26 36.26
C ASN A 44 103.15 -27.03 37.29
N ARG A 45 104.43 -26.66 37.48
CA ARG A 45 105.30 -27.27 38.50
C ARG A 45 104.97 -26.79 39.92
N VAL A 46 104.49 -25.56 40.05
CA VAL A 46 104.33 -24.84 41.32
C VAL A 46 102.87 -24.80 41.77
N HIS A 47 101.91 -25.04 40.88
CA HIS A 47 100.47 -24.97 41.11
C HIS A 47 100.01 -23.61 41.68
N LEU A 48 100.66 -22.51 41.28
CA LEU A 48 100.30 -21.14 41.65
C LEU A 48 99.92 -20.34 40.40
N PHE A 49 98.86 -19.54 40.49
CA PHE A 49 98.30 -18.71 39.42
C PHE A 49 97.69 -19.46 38.22
N GLU A 50 97.15 -20.67 38.46
CA GLU A 50 96.50 -21.48 37.41
C GLU A 50 95.22 -20.81 36.88
N TYR A 51 94.42 -20.18 37.75
CA TYR A 51 93.23 -19.44 37.35
C TYR A 51 93.59 -18.26 36.43
N GLU A 52 94.58 -17.46 36.82
CA GLU A 52 95.05 -16.31 36.05
C GLU A 52 95.62 -16.75 34.69
N LEU A 53 96.28 -17.90 34.62
CA LEU A 53 96.75 -18.48 33.36
C LEU A 53 95.59 -18.88 32.45
N CYS A 54 94.59 -19.60 32.97
CA CYS A 54 93.38 -19.95 32.23
C CYS A 54 92.62 -18.70 31.76
N LEU A 55 92.51 -17.67 32.61
CA LEU A 55 91.87 -16.41 32.29
C LEU A 55 92.61 -15.65 31.17
N MET A 56 93.96 -15.62 31.19
CA MET A 56 94.72 -15.02 30.10
C MET A 56 94.55 -15.78 28.78
N ASN A 57 94.58 -17.11 28.82
CA ASN A 57 94.33 -17.93 27.64
C ASN A 57 92.90 -17.74 27.11
N LEU A 58 91.92 -17.62 28.01
CA LEU A 58 90.53 -17.29 27.66
C LEU A 58 90.44 -15.95 26.93
N LEU A 59 91.01 -14.89 27.51
CA LEU A 59 90.97 -13.54 26.92
C LEU A 59 91.69 -13.46 25.57
N ILE A 60 92.81 -14.19 25.39
CA ILE A 60 93.49 -14.28 24.10
C ILE A 60 92.61 -15.02 23.08
N SER A 61 92.03 -16.16 23.47
CA SER A 61 91.22 -16.98 22.55
C SER A 61 89.93 -16.26 22.12
N ASP A 62 89.29 -15.53 23.04
CA ASP A 62 88.12 -14.70 22.76
C ASP A 62 88.48 -13.56 21.79
N LYS A 63 89.59 -12.85 22.02
CA LYS A 63 90.04 -11.76 21.15
C LYS A 63 90.57 -12.22 19.78
N GLU A 64 91.18 -13.41 19.70
CA GLU A 64 91.62 -14.01 18.43
C GLU A 64 90.45 -14.59 17.61
N GLY A 65 89.21 -14.59 18.15
CA GLY A 65 88.04 -15.15 17.47
C GLY A 65 88.08 -16.68 17.37
N LYS A 66 88.64 -17.36 18.37
CA LYS A 66 88.68 -18.84 18.46
C LYS A 66 87.72 -19.33 19.54
N PRO A 67 86.41 -19.46 19.24
CA PRO A 67 85.38 -19.70 20.24
C PRO A 67 85.53 -21.08 20.92
N GLU A 68 85.96 -22.12 20.22
CA GLU A 68 86.16 -23.45 20.83
C GLU A 68 87.31 -23.46 21.86
N GLU A 69 88.42 -22.78 21.54
CA GLU A 69 89.54 -22.60 22.49
C GLU A 69 89.10 -21.73 23.68
N ALA A 70 88.31 -20.69 23.44
CA ALA A 70 87.76 -19.83 24.48
C ALA A 70 86.83 -20.61 25.43
N ILE A 71 85.89 -21.41 24.91
CA ILE A 71 84.98 -22.24 25.70
C ILE A 71 85.76 -23.22 26.58
N SER A 72 86.77 -23.89 26.03
CA SER A 72 87.61 -24.83 26.78
C SER A 72 88.35 -24.13 27.92
N ASN A 73 88.96 -22.98 27.63
CA ASN A 73 89.68 -22.19 28.63
C ASN A 73 88.74 -21.58 29.69
N ALA A 74 87.52 -21.18 29.32
CA ALA A 74 86.51 -20.70 30.24
C ALA A 74 86.04 -21.81 31.19
N ARG A 75 85.74 -23.01 30.68
CA ARG A 75 85.38 -24.17 31.50
C ARG A 75 86.47 -24.53 32.49
N ASN A 76 87.73 -24.46 32.07
CA ASN A 76 88.87 -24.69 32.97
C ASN A 76 88.98 -23.59 34.03
N ALA A 77 88.78 -22.31 33.68
CA ALA A 77 88.77 -21.21 34.64
C ALA A 77 87.63 -21.34 35.67
N ILE A 78 86.42 -21.69 35.21
CA ILE A 78 85.23 -21.93 36.06
C ILE A 78 85.47 -23.13 36.98
N ARG A 79 86.09 -24.20 36.48
CA ARG A 79 86.45 -25.37 37.29
C ARG A 79 87.40 -25.02 38.44
N ILE A 80 88.31 -24.07 38.24
CA ILE A 80 89.27 -23.64 39.27
C ILE A 80 88.61 -22.66 40.25
N LYS A 81 87.76 -21.73 39.75
CA LYS A 81 86.98 -20.79 40.58
C LYS A 81 85.53 -20.70 40.07
N PRO A 82 84.58 -21.43 40.70
CA PRO A 82 83.21 -21.52 40.20
C PRO A 82 82.33 -20.28 40.48
N ASP A 83 82.72 -19.46 41.46
CA ASP A 83 81.97 -18.26 41.94
C ASP A 83 82.31 -16.96 41.18
N GLU A 84 83.12 -17.06 40.12
CA GLU A 84 83.54 -15.92 39.29
C GLU A 84 82.65 -15.79 38.06
N ILE A 85 82.08 -14.60 37.85
CA ILE A 85 81.11 -14.37 36.76
C ILE A 85 81.78 -14.05 35.42
N ASN A 86 82.96 -13.45 35.44
CA ASN A 86 83.66 -13.00 34.22
C ASN A 86 83.96 -14.15 33.23
N PRO A 87 84.47 -15.32 33.67
CA PRO A 87 84.64 -16.47 32.76
C PRO A 87 83.31 -17.02 32.22
N ARG A 88 82.23 -16.96 33.00
CA ARG A 88 80.88 -17.42 32.59
C ARG A 88 80.25 -16.48 31.55
N GLY A 89 80.42 -15.17 31.70
CA GLY A 89 79.98 -14.20 30.69
C GLY A 89 80.65 -14.42 29.33
N VAL A 90 81.98 -14.63 29.32
CA VAL A 90 82.72 -14.96 28.09
C VAL A 90 82.35 -16.34 27.55
N LEU A 91 82.05 -17.30 28.43
CA LEU A 91 81.54 -18.63 28.05
C LEU A 91 80.18 -18.53 27.33
N ILE A 92 79.21 -17.83 27.90
CA ILE A 92 77.87 -17.62 27.33
C ILE A 92 77.99 -16.98 25.94
N LYS A 93 78.78 -15.90 25.83
CA LYS A 93 79.04 -15.21 24.57
C LYS A 93 79.61 -16.14 23.48
N ASN A 94 80.58 -16.99 23.82
CA ASN A 94 81.21 -17.89 22.85
C ASN A 94 80.39 -19.15 22.56
N LEU A 95 79.63 -19.69 23.53
CA LEU A 95 78.67 -20.79 23.31
C LEU A 95 77.59 -20.36 22.33
N LYS A 96 77.12 -19.12 22.47
CA LYS A 96 76.17 -18.50 21.56
C LYS A 96 76.76 -18.25 20.18
N ALA A 97 78.01 -17.80 20.07
CA ALA A 97 78.68 -17.64 18.77
C ALA A 97 78.81 -18.96 17.97
N LEU A 98 78.61 -20.12 18.62
CA LEU A 98 78.60 -21.45 18.01
C LEU A 98 77.19 -22.08 17.94
N ASP A 99 76.11 -21.31 18.17
CA ASP A 99 74.71 -21.76 18.16
C ASP A 99 74.40 -22.96 19.11
N LYS A 100 75.09 -23.06 20.25
CA LYS A 100 74.84 -24.11 21.26
C LYS A 100 73.77 -23.71 22.27
N ASN A 101 72.52 -23.61 21.83
CA ASN A 101 71.41 -22.99 22.58
C ASN A 101 71.16 -23.59 23.98
N ASP A 102 71.05 -24.91 24.10
CA ASP A 102 70.77 -25.57 25.39
C ASP A 102 71.86 -25.31 26.44
N GLU A 103 73.13 -25.23 26.01
CA GLU A 103 74.27 -25.10 26.92
C GLU A 103 74.37 -23.68 27.50
N TRP A 104 74.08 -22.62 26.74
CA TRP A 104 74.16 -21.26 27.27
C TRP A 104 72.91 -20.87 28.07
N ILE A 105 71.71 -21.37 27.71
CA ILE A 105 70.48 -21.18 28.50
C ILE A 105 70.66 -21.78 29.90
N THR A 106 71.24 -22.98 29.98
CA THR A 106 71.54 -23.64 31.26
C THR A 106 72.48 -22.78 32.13
N GLU A 107 73.49 -22.14 31.52
CA GLU A 107 74.41 -21.25 32.24
C GLU A 107 73.73 -19.94 32.69
N VAL A 108 72.82 -19.37 31.90
CA VAL A 108 72.05 -18.18 32.29
C VAL A 108 71.06 -18.50 33.43
N MET A 109 70.37 -19.64 33.35
CA MET A 109 69.55 -20.16 34.45
C MET A 109 70.36 -20.32 35.74
N LEU A 110 71.57 -20.87 35.64
CA LEU A 110 72.45 -21.02 36.79
C LEU A 110 72.82 -19.65 37.41
N ILE A 111 73.06 -18.63 36.59
CA ILE A 111 73.40 -17.29 37.06
C ILE A 111 72.27 -16.66 37.88
N PHE A 112 71.02 -16.80 37.45
CA PHE A 112 69.86 -16.24 38.17
C PHE A 112 69.44 -17.08 39.38
N THR A 113 69.62 -18.40 39.34
CA THR A 113 69.25 -19.31 40.44
C THR A 113 70.27 -19.39 41.56
N THR A 114 71.56 -19.12 41.29
CA THR A 114 72.61 -19.17 42.32
C THR A 114 72.80 -17.81 42.98
N GLU A 115 72.52 -17.70 44.28
CA GLU A 115 72.51 -16.42 45.02
C GLU A 115 73.85 -15.67 45.02
N SER A 116 74.97 -16.40 45.06
CA SER A 116 76.32 -15.80 45.01
C SER A 116 76.67 -15.20 43.64
N LEU A 117 76.08 -15.73 42.57
CA LEU A 117 76.27 -15.25 41.20
C LEU A 117 75.31 -14.09 40.91
N SER A 118 74.05 -14.19 41.35
CA SER A 118 73.03 -13.17 41.09
C SER A 118 73.37 -11.82 41.71
N GLN A 119 74.02 -11.79 42.88
CA GLN A 119 74.50 -10.55 43.51
C GLN A 119 75.67 -9.88 42.78
N LYS A 120 76.38 -10.61 41.92
CA LYS A 120 77.54 -10.11 41.16
C LYS A 120 77.20 -9.76 39.71
N ILE A 121 75.94 -9.94 39.28
CA ILE A 121 75.50 -9.55 37.94
C ILE A 121 75.58 -8.03 37.81
N SER A 122 76.20 -7.55 36.73
CA SER A 122 76.24 -6.13 36.42
C SER A 122 75.02 -5.71 35.61
N SER A 123 74.60 -4.44 35.73
CA SER A 123 73.54 -3.87 34.88
C SER A 123 73.83 -4.03 33.39
N LYS A 124 75.11 -3.90 33.00
CA LYS A 124 75.59 -4.13 31.64
C LYS A 124 75.28 -5.55 31.16
N MET A 125 75.51 -6.56 31.99
CA MET A 125 75.23 -7.95 31.65
C MET A 125 73.71 -8.22 31.55
N MET A 126 72.88 -7.63 32.40
CA MET A 126 71.42 -7.80 32.29
C MET A 126 70.86 -7.16 31.02
N ILE A 127 71.35 -5.98 30.64
CA ILE A 127 70.78 -5.18 29.53
C ILE A 127 71.40 -5.54 28.18
N GLU A 128 72.71 -5.76 28.09
CA GLU A 128 73.39 -6.00 26.81
C GLU A 128 73.46 -7.49 26.46
N ASP A 129 73.66 -8.35 27.46
CA ASP A 129 73.93 -9.77 27.21
C ASP A 129 72.67 -10.66 27.33
N ILE A 130 71.68 -10.27 28.14
CA ILE A 130 70.52 -11.12 28.49
C ILE A 130 69.19 -10.57 27.97
N SER A 131 68.85 -9.30 28.25
CA SER A 131 67.52 -8.76 27.92
C SER A 131 67.10 -8.83 26.44
N PRO A 132 67.99 -8.70 25.43
CA PRO A 132 67.59 -8.81 24.03
C PRO A 132 67.00 -10.17 23.62
N TYR A 133 67.20 -11.20 24.45
CA TYR A 133 66.78 -12.58 24.19
C TYR A 133 65.54 -12.99 25.01
N LEU A 134 64.98 -12.10 25.83
CA LEU A 134 63.84 -12.43 26.70
C LEU A 134 62.61 -12.91 25.93
N LYS A 135 62.36 -12.34 24.75
CA LYS A 135 61.29 -12.79 23.85
C LYS A 135 61.54 -14.20 23.28
N ASP A 136 62.79 -14.58 23.10
CA ASP A 136 63.15 -15.90 22.55
C ASP A 136 62.95 -17.03 23.57
N PHE A 137 62.81 -16.72 24.87
CA PHE A 137 62.62 -17.70 25.94
C PHE A 137 61.15 -18.07 26.21
N ASP A 138 60.20 -17.33 25.66
CA ASP A 138 58.83 -17.33 26.18
C ASP A 138 58.00 -18.57 25.78
N ASP A 139 58.41 -19.30 24.74
CA ASP A 139 57.72 -20.53 24.31
C ASP A 139 58.05 -21.76 25.19
N ASP A 140 59.30 -21.90 25.66
CA ASP A 140 59.77 -23.11 26.38
C ASP A 140 60.34 -22.83 27.80
N HIS A 141 60.63 -21.56 28.16
CA HIS A 141 61.40 -21.19 29.36
C HIS A 141 60.87 -19.93 30.10
N HIS A 142 59.55 -19.76 30.20
CA HIS A 142 58.90 -18.62 30.89
C HIS A 142 59.39 -18.35 32.33
N GLU A 143 59.80 -19.40 33.06
CA GLU A 143 60.38 -19.30 34.40
C GLU A 143 61.64 -18.41 34.44
N LEU A 144 62.43 -18.40 33.36
CA LEU A 144 63.62 -17.55 33.25
C LEU A 144 63.26 -16.07 33.05
N THR A 145 62.17 -15.78 32.33
CA THR A 145 61.64 -14.41 32.18
C THR A 145 61.21 -13.85 33.54
N LEU A 146 60.52 -14.64 34.36
CA LEU A 146 60.11 -14.22 35.71
C LEU A 146 61.33 -14.03 36.63
N ALA A 147 62.29 -14.95 36.61
CA ALA A 147 63.53 -14.84 37.38
C ALA A 147 64.36 -13.60 36.96
N PHE A 148 64.37 -13.27 35.66
CA PHE A 148 64.96 -12.04 35.16
C PHE A 148 64.24 -10.81 35.71
N ILE A 149 62.90 -10.75 35.65
CA ILE A 149 62.11 -9.61 36.14
C ILE A 149 62.38 -9.37 37.63
N GLU A 150 62.43 -10.42 38.45
CA GLU A 150 62.75 -10.30 39.87
C GLU A 150 64.16 -9.76 40.12
N ALA A 151 65.15 -10.22 39.35
CA ALA A 151 66.52 -9.71 39.43
C ALA A 151 66.62 -8.26 38.93
N PHE A 152 65.90 -7.91 37.87
CA PHE A 152 65.89 -6.59 37.25
C PHE A 152 65.25 -5.53 38.15
N LYS A 153 64.17 -5.87 38.86
CA LYS A 153 63.52 -5.00 39.86
C LYS A 153 64.46 -4.61 41.01
N LYS A 154 65.56 -5.35 41.24
CA LYS A 154 66.57 -5.03 42.27
C LYS A 154 67.59 -3.97 41.81
N LEU A 155 67.62 -3.61 40.52
CA LEU A 155 68.47 -2.53 40.01
C LEU A 155 67.96 -1.17 40.48
N GLU A 156 68.88 -0.26 40.81
CA GLU A 156 68.52 1.14 41.11
C GLU A 156 67.92 1.80 39.86
N ASN A 157 66.76 2.45 40.02
CA ASN A 157 66.03 3.17 38.96
C ASN A 157 65.56 2.31 37.77
N TYR A 158 65.26 1.02 37.99
CA TYR A 158 64.83 0.09 36.92
C TYR A 158 63.65 0.62 36.09
N GLN A 159 62.72 1.39 36.69
CA GLN A 159 61.55 1.98 36.04
C GLN A 159 61.87 3.00 34.93
N THR A 160 63.14 3.42 34.84
CA THR A 160 63.61 4.39 33.83
C THR A 160 64.46 3.73 32.73
N ILE A 161 64.68 2.41 32.82
CA ILE A 161 65.50 1.66 31.87
C ILE A 161 64.60 1.17 30.74
N ASP A 162 64.96 1.52 29.50
CA ASP A 162 64.20 1.15 28.31
C ASP A 162 64.52 -0.28 27.86
N ILE A 163 63.73 -1.24 28.35
CA ILE A 163 63.73 -2.64 27.92
C ILE A 163 62.33 -3.11 27.50
N ILE A 164 61.36 -2.20 27.36
CA ILE A 164 59.94 -2.57 27.19
C ILE A 164 59.71 -3.42 25.93
N ASP A 165 60.37 -3.06 24.83
CA ASP A 165 60.27 -3.77 23.56
C ASP A 165 60.91 -5.19 23.61
N GLN A 166 61.65 -5.52 24.67
CA GLN A 166 62.30 -6.82 24.89
C GLN A 166 61.52 -7.71 25.86
N ILE A 167 60.53 -7.17 26.58
CA ILE A 167 59.72 -7.93 27.52
C ILE A 167 58.65 -8.70 26.74
N PRO A 168 58.39 -9.98 27.06
CA PRO A 168 57.35 -10.75 26.40
C PRO A 168 55.94 -10.27 26.78
N GLU A 169 54.96 -10.44 25.89
CA GLU A 169 53.57 -9.99 26.09
C GLU A 169 52.70 -11.12 26.66
N THR A 170 52.91 -11.44 27.95
CA THR A 170 52.13 -12.46 28.69
C THR A 170 51.31 -11.86 29.83
N ASP A 171 50.35 -12.61 30.35
CA ASP A 171 49.51 -12.20 31.49
C ASP A 171 50.35 -11.83 32.74
N ASP A 172 51.41 -12.59 33.02
CA ASP A 172 52.27 -12.40 34.19
C ASP A 172 53.20 -11.17 34.08
N THR A 173 53.32 -10.58 32.89
CA THR A 173 54.17 -9.39 32.65
C THR A 173 53.38 -8.09 32.60
N ILE A 174 52.04 -8.11 32.63
CA ILE A 174 51.17 -6.92 32.48
C ILE A 174 51.55 -5.84 33.50
N GLU A 175 51.60 -6.20 34.79
CA GLU A 175 51.91 -5.24 35.87
C GLU A 175 53.31 -4.65 35.69
N PHE A 176 54.30 -5.46 35.31
CA PHE A 176 55.66 -5.00 35.08
C PHE A 176 55.77 -4.06 33.88
N ARG A 177 55.07 -4.37 32.78
CA ARG A 177 54.99 -3.51 31.59
C ARG A 177 54.33 -2.16 31.94
N VAL A 178 53.24 -2.18 32.73
CA VAL A 178 52.58 -0.97 33.23
C VAL A 178 53.52 -0.13 34.12
N ASP A 179 54.28 -0.76 35.01
CA ASP A 179 55.24 -0.09 35.91
C ASP A 179 56.38 0.61 35.15
N LEU A 180 56.84 0.03 34.04
CA LEU A 180 57.85 0.64 33.16
C LEU A 180 57.27 1.77 32.32
N LEU A 181 56.03 1.63 31.83
CA LEU A 181 55.40 2.58 30.92
C LEU A 181 54.85 3.83 31.63
N LYS A 182 54.23 3.69 32.80
CA LYS A 182 53.63 4.81 33.57
C LYS A 182 54.54 6.04 33.77
N PRO A 183 55.81 5.91 34.21
CA PRO A 183 56.68 7.07 34.43
C PRO A 183 57.15 7.74 33.13
N ILE A 184 57.08 7.05 32.00
CA ILE A 184 57.55 7.52 30.69
C ILE A 184 56.39 8.07 29.83
N ALA A 185 55.16 7.57 30.05
CA ALA A 185 53.97 7.87 29.25
C ALA A 185 53.61 9.36 29.14
N GLU A 186 53.93 10.20 30.12
CA GLU A 186 53.66 11.65 30.01
C GLU A 186 54.66 12.38 29.08
N LYS A 187 55.80 11.76 28.74
CA LYS A 187 56.88 12.35 27.94
C LYS A 187 57.06 11.70 26.57
N ASP A 188 56.73 10.41 26.44
CA ASP A 188 56.84 9.66 25.19
C ASP A 188 55.46 9.19 24.71
N GLN A 189 55.11 9.58 23.48
CA GLN A 189 53.86 9.22 22.84
C GLN A 189 53.75 7.71 22.58
N LYS A 190 54.85 7.02 22.21
CA LYS A 190 54.82 5.58 21.93
C LYS A 190 54.51 4.80 23.20
N ALA A 191 55.18 5.14 24.30
CA ALA A 191 54.92 4.58 25.62
C ALA A 191 53.50 4.87 26.12
N CYS A 192 53.00 6.09 25.90
CA CYS A 192 51.63 6.46 26.24
C CYS A 192 50.60 5.64 25.47
N SER A 193 50.82 5.45 24.16
CA SER A 193 49.92 4.69 23.29
C SER A 193 49.89 3.21 23.68
N GLN A 194 51.05 2.60 23.97
CA GLN A 194 51.14 1.24 24.51
C GLN A 194 50.45 1.10 25.87
N LEU A 195 50.62 2.08 26.76
CA LEU A 195 49.96 2.08 28.07
C LEU A 195 48.43 2.13 27.91
N VAL A 196 47.90 3.00 27.05
CA VAL A 196 46.45 3.07 26.79
C VAL A 196 45.92 1.75 26.22
N ASN A 197 46.66 1.09 25.33
CA ASN A 197 46.29 -0.22 24.78
C ASN A 197 46.18 -1.29 25.88
N ILE A 198 47.19 -1.39 26.77
CA ILE A 198 47.20 -2.33 27.90
C ILE A 198 46.03 -2.05 28.84
N LEU A 199 45.78 -0.78 29.19
CA LEU A 199 44.70 -0.38 30.08
C LEU A 199 43.30 -0.68 29.49
N ILE A 200 43.16 -0.74 28.16
CA ILE A 200 41.90 -1.06 27.48
C ILE A 200 41.70 -2.58 27.34
N TYR A 201 42.71 -3.36 26.94
CA TYR A 201 42.49 -4.78 26.60
C TYR A 201 42.99 -5.80 27.62
N GLU A 202 44.06 -5.49 28.35
CA GLU A 202 44.76 -6.47 29.18
C GLU A 202 44.36 -6.38 30.65
N ILE A 203 43.82 -5.24 31.11
CA ILE A 203 43.35 -5.06 32.50
C ILE A 203 41.85 -5.33 32.63
N SER A 204 41.50 -6.23 33.56
CA SER A 204 40.12 -6.65 33.83
C SER A 204 39.27 -5.64 34.61
N ASP A 205 39.85 -4.89 35.56
CA ASP A 205 39.17 -3.80 36.28
C ASP A 205 39.57 -2.44 35.70
N GLN A 206 38.92 -2.07 34.59
CA GLN A 206 39.24 -0.87 33.83
C GLN A 206 38.90 0.41 34.62
N ASN A 207 39.94 1.13 35.03
CA ASN A 207 39.78 2.48 35.54
C ASN A 207 39.63 3.48 34.38
N ILE A 208 38.40 3.65 33.87
CA ILE A 208 38.09 4.48 32.69
C ILE A 208 38.59 5.93 32.85
N SER A 209 38.62 6.47 34.07
CA SER A 209 39.17 7.81 34.37
C SER A 209 40.68 7.89 34.14
N GLU A 210 41.40 6.81 34.46
CA GLU A 210 42.83 6.70 34.22
C GLU A 210 43.13 6.52 32.72
N ILE A 211 42.32 5.73 32.01
CA ILE A 211 42.39 5.59 30.54
C ILE A 211 42.16 6.96 29.88
N GLU A 212 41.13 7.69 30.30
CA GLU A 212 40.81 9.02 29.79
C GLU A 212 41.97 10.01 30.01
N LYS A 213 42.62 9.95 31.19
CA LYS A 213 43.79 10.80 31.49
C LYS A 213 44.88 10.62 30.45
N TYR A 214 45.28 9.38 30.14
CA TYR A 214 46.37 9.11 29.21
C TYR A 214 45.94 9.23 27.74
N ALA A 215 44.72 8.82 27.39
CA ALA A 215 44.18 8.97 26.04
C ALA A 215 44.13 10.45 25.59
N LYS A 216 43.85 11.38 26.51
CA LYS A 216 43.87 12.83 26.22
C LYS A 216 45.27 13.39 25.90
N ILE A 217 46.34 12.73 26.32
CA ILE A 217 47.73 13.15 26.04
C ILE A 217 48.10 12.82 24.58
N LEU A 218 47.53 11.75 24.03
CA LEU A 218 47.78 11.31 22.66
C LEU A 218 47.15 12.24 21.62
N PRO A 219 47.69 12.37 20.40
CA PRO A 219 47.08 13.13 19.30
C PRO A 219 45.71 12.57 18.88
N ASN A 220 44.85 13.41 18.30
CA ASN A 220 43.50 13.01 17.85
C ASN A 220 43.50 11.84 16.83
N ASP A 221 44.57 11.72 16.04
CA ASP A 221 44.70 10.68 15.00
C ASP A 221 45.35 9.38 15.49
N ASP A 222 45.74 9.31 16.77
CA ASP A 222 46.36 8.13 17.38
C ASP A 222 45.35 6.98 17.50
N GLU A 223 45.76 5.77 17.14
CA GLU A 223 44.87 4.60 17.08
C GLU A 223 44.29 4.25 18.45
N ASN A 224 45.10 4.31 19.51
CA ASN A 224 44.67 3.95 20.87
C ASN A 224 43.80 5.04 21.52
N ARG A 225 43.97 6.31 21.11
CA ARG A 225 43.03 7.37 21.48
C ARG A 225 41.68 7.20 20.78
N LEU A 226 41.69 6.90 19.49
CA LEU A 226 40.46 6.62 18.75
C LEU A 226 39.74 5.40 19.33
N LEU A 227 40.46 4.36 19.75
CA LEU A 227 39.88 3.23 20.46
C LEU A 227 39.16 3.67 21.74
N TYR A 228 39.80 4.45 22.61
CA TYR A 228 39.14 4.99 23.81
C TYR A 228 37.85 5.76 23.47
N GLU A 229 37.90 6.67 22.49
CA GLU A 229 36.74 7.46 22.06
C GLU A 229 35.64 6.58 21.42
N ILE A 230 36.02 5.50 20.74
CA ILE A 230 35.08 4.51 20.22
C ILE A 230 34.46 3.73 21.36
N TYR A 231 35.18 3.30 22.39
CA TYR A 231 34.61 2.47 23.47
C TYR A 231 33.81 3.24 24.52
N TYR A 232 34.23 4.47 24.86
CA TYR A 232 33.68 5.24 25.98
C TYR A 232 33.32 6.69 25.63
N GLY A 233 33.68 7.17 24.44
CA GLY A 233 33.41 8.54 24.01
C GLY A 233 31.95 8.81 23.66
N ASN A 234 31.66 10.08 23.32
CA ASN A 234 30.28 10.54 23.06
C ASN A 234 29.80 10.24 21.63
N ASP A 235 30.71 10.11 20.66
CA ASP A 235 30.38 9.87 19.25
C ASP A 235 31.19 8.67 18.70
N PRO A 236 30.74 7.44 18.98
CA PRO A 236 31.46 6.24 18.55
C PRO A 236 31.45 6.05 17.04
N LEU A 237 30.46 6.58 16.31
CA LEU A 237 30.34 6.37 14.87
C LEU A 237 31.38 7.17 14.10
N THR A 238 31.53 8.46 14.41
CA THR A 238 32.51 9.33 13.73
C THR A 238 33.94 8.83 13.99
N ASN A 239 34.25 8.46 15.23
CA ASN A 239 35.56 7.94 15.58
C ASN A 239 35.81 6.55 14.97
N ALA A 240 34.80 5.68 14.90
CA ALA A 240 34.90 4.39 14.22
C ALA A 240 35.16 4.56 12.72
N LYS A 241 34.56 5.56 12.06
CA LYS A 241 34.85 5.87 10.64
C LYS A 241 36.30 6.25 10.41
N ILE A 242 36.86 7.11 11.28
CA ILE A 242 38.26 7.53 11.19
C ILE A 242 39.18 6.34 11.43
N HIS A 243 38.89 5.52 12.44
CA HIS A 243 39.63 4.28 12.71
C HIS A 243 39.52 3.27 11.55
N SER A 244 38.36 3.15 10.92
CA SER A 244 38.12 2.25 9.77
C SER A 244 38.86 2.64 8.49
N GLN A 245 39.42 3.84 8.39
CA GLN A 245 40.34 4.20 7.31
C GLN A 245 41.72 3.54 7.48
N LYS A 246 42.08 3.16 8.71
CA LYS A 246 43.37 2.56 9.06
C LYS A 246 43.26 1.06 9.37
N SER A 247 42.15 0.60 9.94
CA SER A 247 41.95 -0.79 10.42
C SER A 247 40.51 -1.28 10.22
N ASP A 248 40.33 -2.50 9.70
CA ASP A 248 39.00 -3.07 9.38
C ASP A 248 38.16 -3.44 10.63
N LYS A 249 38.69 -3.28 11.86
CA LYS A 249 38.06 -3.74 13.11
C LYS A 249 36.60 -3.28 13.29
N PHE A 250 36.32 -1.99 13.08
CA PHE A 250 34.97 -1.42 13.26
C PHE A 250 34.18 -1.26 11.96
N ARG A 251 34.69 -1.75 10.82
CA ARG A 251 34.09 -1.53 9.51
C ARG A 251 32.67 -2.07 9.41
N LYS A 252 32.44 -3.29 9.91
CA LYS A 252 31.10 -3.90 9.95
C LYS A 252 30.11 -3.15 10.83
N PHE A 253 30.59 -2.53 11.91
CA PHE A 253 29.78 -1.65 12.76
C PHE A 253 29.39 -0.36 12.01
N VAL A 254 30.33 0.27 11.30
CA VAL A 254 30.06 1.46 10.48
C VAL A 254 29.05 1.14 9.36
N GLU A 255 29.26 0.04 8.62
CA GLU A 255 28.33 -0.40 7.56
C GLU A 255 26.91 -0.68 8.12
N ALA A 256 26.82 -1.31 9.28
CA ALA A 256 25.53 -1.55 9.95
C ALA A 256 24.86 -0.23 10.37
N ALA A 257 25.61 0.70 10.95
CA ALA A 257 25.12 2.00 11.38
C ALA A 257 24.64 2.87 10.20
N GLU A 258 25.36 2.87 9.08
CA GLU A 258 24.96 3.61 7.86
C GLU A 258 23.75 3.01 7.16
N SER A 259 23.57 1.69 7.25
CA SER A 259 22.38 1.02 6.71
C SER A 259 21.10 1.24 7.54
N GLY A 260 21.23 1.77 8.77
CA GLY A 260 20.12 1.93 9.71
C GLY A 260 19.56 0.63 10.30
N ASP A 261 20.25 -0.50 10.12
CA ASP A 261 19.80 -1.82 10.57
C ASP A 261 20.20 -2.08 12.03
N VAL A 262 19.27 -1.78 12.94
CA VAL A 262 19.40 -1.94 14.39
C VAL A 262 19.82 -3.37 14.81
N ASN A 263 19.38 -4.40 14.08
CA ASN A 263 19.70 -5.79 14.41
C ASN A 263 21.16 -6.12 14.09
N LYS A 264 21.66 -5.64 12.95
CA LYS A 264 23.08 -5.79 12.59
C LYS A 264 23.98 -5.02 13.55
N ILE A 265 23.60 -3.81 13.94
CA ILE A 265 24.35 -3.04 14.95
C ILE A 265 24.42 -3.82 16.26
N LYS A 266 23.28 -4.32 16.75
CA LYS A 266 23.22 -5.14 17.97
C LYS A 266 24.11 -6.37 17.90
N GLN A 267 24.13 -7.08 16.77
CA GLN A 267 25.01 -8.24 16.58
C GLN A 267 26.49 -7.84 16.68
N GLN A 268 26.90 -6.73 16.06
CA GLN A 268 28.30 -6.28 16.16
C GLN A 268 28.68 -5.89 17.60
N LEU A 269 27.79 -5.24 18.34
CA LEU A 269 28.02 -4.85 19.72
C LEU A 269 28.06 -6.04 20.70
N GLU A 270 27.45 -7.17 20.35
CA GLU A 270 27.51 -8.39 21.17
C GLU A 270 28.84 -9.15 21.04
N TYR A 271 29.60 -8.92 19.95
CA TYR A 271 30.93 -9.49 19.79
C TYR A 271 31.99 -8.80 20.64
N ASP A 272 31.79 -7.52 20.99
CA ASP A 272 32.77 -6.73 21.74
C ASP A 272 32.21 -6.27 23.10
N THR A 273 32.71 -6.88 24.16
CA THR A 273 32.21 -6.69 25.54
C THR A 273 32.49 -5.31 26.10
N HIS A 274 33.49 -4.58 25.56
CA HIS A 274 33.91 -3.30 26.12
C HIS A 274 33.20 -2.09 25.48
N PHE A 275 32.39 -2.29 24.43
CA PHE A 275 31.80 -1.24 23.59
C PHE A 275 30.60 -0.49 24.22
N SER A 276 30.86 0.18 25.35
CA SER A 276 29.86 0.91 26.14
C SER A 276 29.13 2.00 25.36
N SER A 277 29.86 2.90 24.70
CA SER A 277 29.30 4.01 23.91
C SER A 277 28.52 3.50 22.68
N GLY A 278 28.89 2.35 22.11
CA GLY A 278 28.17 1.72 21.00
C GLY A 278 26.77 1.27 21.42
N TRP A 279 26.64 0.72 22.63
CA TRP A 279 25.34 0.43 23.24
C TRP A 279 24.53 1.71 23.54
N VAL A 280 25.19 2.81 23.91
CA VAL A 280 24.54 4.14 24.05
C VAL A 280 24.04 4.67 22.70
N TYR A 281 24.84 4.52 21.64
CA TYR A 281 24.45 4.89 20.28
C TYR A 281 23.24 4.08 19.82
N LEU A 282 23.23 2.76 20.05
CA LEU A 282 22.06 1.91 19.77
C LEU A 282 20.82 2.40 20.52
N ALA A 283 20.95 2.76 21.81
CA ALA A 283 19.84 3.27 22.60
C ALA A 283 19.25 4.57 22.04
N SER A 284 20.07 5.42 21.40
CA SER A 284 19.60 6.66 20.76
C SER A 284 18.73 6.41 19.52
N LEU A 285 18.92 5.29 18.83
CA LEU A 285 18.20 4.93 17.60
C LEU A 285 16.87 4.19 17.85
N LEU A 286 16.71 3.60 19.04
CA LEU A 286 15.50 2.85 19.37
C LEU A 286 14.33 3.80 19.65
N GLU A 287 13.10 3.34 19.44
CA GLU A 287 11.88 4.06 19.87
C GLU A 287 11.31 3.44 21.15
N ASN A 288 11.37 2.12 21.27
CA ASN A 288 10.84 1.36 22.39
C ASN A 288 11.67 1.55 23.68
N THR A 289 11.02 1.97 24.76
CA THR A 289 11.63 2.26 26.06
C THR A 289 12.22 1.02 26.75
N THR A 290 11.65 -0.18 26.55
CA THR A 290 12.19 -1.41 27.15
C THR A 290 13.51 -1.84 26.51
N ASP A 291 13.62 -1.70 25.19
CA ASP A 291 14.82 -2.07 24.46
C ASP A 291 15.95 -1.06 24.69
N LYS A 292 15.61 0.23 24.82
CA LYS A 292 16.54 1.28 25.29
C LYS A 292 17.14 0.95 26.65
N LEU A 293 16.29 0.54 27.60
CA LEU A 293 16.72 0.20 28.95
C LEU A 293 17.68 -0.99 28.93
N ASN A 294 17.41 -2.03 28.13
CA ASN A 294 18.31 -3.16 27.97
C ASN A 294 19.66 -2.75 27.35
N ALA A 295 19.66 -1.86 26.36
CA ALA A 295 20.88 -1.35 25.74
C ALA A 295 21.73 -0.55 26.76
N PHE A 296 21.11 0.34 27.55
CA PHE A 296 21.83 1.08 28.59
C PHE A 296 22.33 0.17 29.73
N GLN A 297 21.59 -0.88 30.10
CA GLN A 297 22.07 -1.86 31.07
C GLN A 297 23.30 -2.63 30.55
N LYS A 298 23.35 -2.97 29.26
CA LYS A 298 24.56 -3.54 28.63
C LYS A 298 25.72 -2.55 28.60
N ALA A 299 25.46 -1.27 28.31
CA ALA A 299 26.49 -0.22 28.39
C ALA A 299 27.06 -0.06 29.81
N LEU A 300 26.22 -0.24 30.85
CA LEU A 300 26.61 -0.17 32.25
C LEU A 300 27.51 -1.34 32.68
N GLN A 301 27.44 -2.50 32.02
CA GLN A 301 28.29 -3.65 32.37
C GLN A 301 29.78 -3.34 32.18
N SER A 302 30.12 -2.60 31.12
CA SER A 302 31.49 -2.16 30.82
C SER A 302 31.84 -0.81 31.47
N ASN A 303 30.87 0.01 31.88
CA ASN A 303 31.10 1.29 32.56
C ASN A 303 30.24 1.43 33.83
N GLN A 304 30.54 0.59 34.83
CA GLN A 304 29.71 0.41 36.02
C GLN A 304 29.62 1.63 36.94
N LYS A 305 30.59 2.55 36.85
CA LYS A 305 30.70 3.75 37.72
C LYS A 305 30.19 5.03 37.05
N SER A 306 29.58 4.95 35.86
CA SER A 306 29.07 6.12 35.14
C SER A 306 27.75 6.65 35.73
N ILE A 307 27.81 7.80 36.39
CA ILE A 307 26.63 8.51 36.93
C ILE A 307 25.64 8.83 35.81
N LYS A 308 26.13 9.30 34.65
CA LYS A 308 25.30 9.71 33.51
C LYS A 308 24.50 8.54 32.90
N LEU A 309 25.09 7.33 32.86
CA LEU A 309 24.37 6.12 32.45
C LEU A 309 23.31 5.73 33.49
N LEU A 310 23.63 5.82 34.77
CA LEU A 310 22.68 5.54 35.85
C LEU A 310 21.50 6.52 35.85
N GLU A 311 21.71 7.81 35.56
CA GLU A 311 20.63 8.81 35.40
C GLU A 311 19.71 8.43 34.24
N ASN A 312 20.26 8.13 33.06
CA ASN A 312 19.47 7.68 31.89
C ASN A 312 18.67 6.41 32.18
N ILE A 313 19.24 5.46 32.93
CA ILE A 313 18.54 4.23 33.34
C ILE A 313 17.41 4.58 34.31
N ALA A 314 17.64 5.44 35.31
CA ALA A 314 16.63 5.84 36.27
C ALA A 314 15.45 6.58 35.61
N ASP A 315 15.72 7.44 34.63
CA ASP A 315 14.70 8.13 33.85
C ASP A 315 13.84 7.17 33.03
N LEU A 316 14.45 6.19 32.36
CA LEU A 316 13.71 5.17 31.61
C LEU A 316 12.91 4.22 32.51
N GLN A 317 13.49 3.83 33.65
CA GLN A 317 12.78 3.03 34.67
C GLN A 317 11.57 3.81 35.22
N SER A 318 11.71 5.12 35.42
CA SER A 318 10.62 6.01 35.81
C SER A 318 9.52 6.06 34.76
N GLN A 319 9.85 6.18 33.46
CA GLN A 319 8.86 6.18 32.38
C GLN A 319 8.09 4.86 32.28
N LEU A 320 8.76 3.74 32.60
CA LEU A 320 8.17 2.40 32.65
C LEU A 320 7.42 2.09 33.95
N ASN A 321 7.28 3.07 34.85
CA ASN A 321 6.63 2.92 36.15
C ASN A 321 7.24 1.83 37.05
N ARG A 322 8.56 1.56 36.91
CA ARG A 322 9.31 0.61 37.74
C ARG A 322 9.90 1.31 38.96
N ILE A 323 9.05 1.53 39.97
CA ILE A 323 9.36 2.41 41.10
C ILE A 323 10.54 1.89 41.93
N ASP A 324 10.55 0.60 42.27
CA ASP A 324 11.60 0.02 43.13
C ASP A 324 12.96 -0.07 42.43
N ASP A 325 12.97 -0.40 41.14
CA ASP A 325 14.17 -0.40 40.31
C ASP A 325 14.79 1.00 40.25
N THR A 326 13.96 2.03 40.02
CA THR A 326 14.40 3.44 39.95
C THR A 326 15.01 3.89 41.28
N VAL A 327 14.37 3.54 42.40
CA VAL A 327 14.90 3.82 43.75
C VAL A 327 16.25 3.13 43.96
N SER A 328 16.42 1.89 43.50
CA SER A 328 17.70 1.17 43.60
C SER A 328 18.82 1.85 42.79
N THR A 329 18.50 2.34 41.58
CA THR A 329 19.44 3.05 40.71
C THR A 329 19.84 4.40 41.32
N TYR A 330 18.89 5.17 41.88
CA TYR A 330 19.20 6.41 42.58
C TYR A 330 20.00 6.19 43.87
N LYS A 331 19.82 5.07 44.58
CA LYS A 331 20.70 4.70 45.71
C LYS A 331 22.14 4.44 45.26
N LYS A 332 22.35 3.77 44.11
CA LYS A 332 23.68 3.61 43.52
C LYS A 332 24.30 4.96 43.13
N ILE A 333 23.50 5.88 42.59
CA ILE A 333 23.95 7.25 42.32
C ILE A 333 24.33 7.96 43.63
N MET A 334 23.57 7.75 44.72
CA MET A 334 23.86 8.32 46.04
C MET A 334 25.15 7.76 46.66
N GLU A 335 25.48 6.49 46.42
CA GLU A 335 26.76 5.89 46.82
C GLU A 335 27.95 6.54 46.09
N LEU A 336 27.78 6.91 44.81
CA LEU A 336 28.82 7.57 44.00
C LEU A 336 28.87 9.10 44.22
N ASN A 337 27.72 9.75 44.41
CA ASN A 337 27.57 11.19 44.65
C ASN A 337 26.40 11.45 45.63
N PRO A 338 26.69 11.60 46.93
CA PRO A 338 25.67 11.74 47.97
C PRO A 338 24.74 12.95 47.80
N THR A 339 25.25 14.08 47.31
CA THR A 339 24.46 15.32 47.16
C THR A 339 23.47 15.26 46.00
N LEU A 340 23.90 14.72 44.86
CA LEU A 340 23.07 14.59 43.67
C LEU A 340 22.06 13.45 43.84
N GLY A 341 22.50 12.29 44.32
CA GLY A 341 21.65 11.13 44.53
C GLY A 341 20.56 11.35 45.57
N SER A 342 20.85 12.05 46.69
CA SER A 342 19.84 12.37 47.70
C SER A 342 18.75 13.32 47.16
N LYS A 343 19.13 14.34 46.38
CA LYS A 343 18.17 15.25 45.72
C LYS A 343 17.23 14.48 44.77
N LEU A 344 17.81 13.75 43.81
CA LEU A 344 17.06 13.00 42.80
C LEU A 344 16.15 11.93 43.42
N LEU A 345 16.64 11.22 44.44
CA LEU A 345 15.89 10.19 45.14
C LEU A 345 14.70 10.76 45.91
N VAL A 346 14.89 11.86 46.66
CA VAL A 346 13.82 12.48 47.45
C VAL A 346 12.73 13.06 46.55
N GLU A 347 13.11 13.77 45.47
CA GLU A 347 12.15 14.30 44.49
C GLU A 347 11.33 13.17 43.83
N TYR A 348 11.98 12.06 43.48
CA TYR A 348 11.33 10.90 42.91
C TYR A 348 10.37 10.21 43.89
N LEU A 349 10.75 10.07 45.17
CA LEU A 349 9.91 9.46 46.20
C LEU A 349 8.68 10.31 46.53
N ILE A 350 8.81 11.64 46.54
CA ILE A 350 7.68 12.58 46.69
C ILE A 350 6.70 12.41 45.53
N LYS A 351 7.21 12.38 44.28
CA LYS A 351 6.36 12.22 43.08
C LYS A 351 5.57 10.91 43.08
N ASN A 352 6.13 9.84 43.66
CA ASN A 352 5.50 8.52 43.76
C ASN A 352 4.80 8.26 45.10
N ASN A 353 4.51 9.31 45.89
CA ASN A 353 3.73 9.24 47.13
C ASN A 353 4.35 8.33 48.22
N ARG A 354 5.68 8.16 48.23
CA ARG A 354 6.46 7.38 49.23
C ARG A 354 7.16 8.30 50.23
N ILE A 355 6.38 9.12 50.92
CA ILE A 355 6.87 10.25 51.73
C ILE A 355 7.69 9.77 52.95
N GLU A 356 7.28 8.69 53.62
CA GLU A 356 7.98 8.17 54.81
C GLU A 356 9.44 7.78 54.49
N GLN A 357 9.67 7.23 53.30
CA GLN A 357 11.03 6.92 52.83
C GLN A 357 11.83 8.17 52.49
N ALA A 358 11.19 9.18 51.91
CA ALA A 358 11.79 10.48 51.62
C ALA A 358 12.21 11.22 52.91
N GLU A 359 11.37 11.18 53.95
CA GLU A 359 11.66 11.75 55.27
C GLU A 359 12.81 11.04 55.98
N ALA A 360 12.86 9.70 55.91
CA ALA A 360 13.95 8.92 56.50
C ALA A 360 15.31 9.23 55.85
N ILE A 361 15.33 9.47 54.53
CA ILE A 361 16.55 9.87 53.80
C ILE A 361 16.97 11.29 54.20
N LEU A 362 16.02 12.23 54.34
CA LEU A 362 16.32 13.59 54.81
C LEU A 362 16.77 13.65 56.27
N GLY A 363 16.25 12.76 57.13
CA GLY A 363 16.65 12.65 58.54
C GLY A 363 18.04 12.06 58.76
N SER A 364 18.51 11.21 57.83
CA SER A 364 19.86 10.62 57.85
C SER A 364 20.92 11.48 57.14
N SER A 365 20.51 12.33 56.18
CA SER A 365 21.38 13.23 55.41
C SER A 365 21.71 14.52 56.17
N GLY A 366 22.44 14.42 57.27
CA GLY A 366 22.72 15.52 58.21
C GLY A 366 23.70 16.62 57.77
N SER A 367 23.82 17.03 56.49
CA SER A 367 24.92 17.95 56.09
C SER A 367 24.66 18.99 54.98
N ASN A 368 23.43 19.45 54.73
CA ASN A 368 23.24 20.72 53.99
C ASN A 368 21.92 21.44 54.34
N LYS A 369 22.01 22.62 54.98
CA LYS A 369 20.86 23.39 55.52
C LYS A 369 19.93 23.99 54.45
N SER A 370 20.42 24.35 53.26
CA SER A 370 19.60 24.99 52.21
C SER A 370 18.76 23.98 51.41
N LEU A 371 19.38 22.89 50.94
CA LEU A 371 18.68 21.78 50.25
C LEU A 371 17.66 21.08 51.16
N SER A 372 17.88 21.10 52.48
CA SER A 372 16.93 20.58 53.47
C SER A 372 15.62 21.39 53.51
N LEU A 373 15.64 22.70 53.22
CA LEU A 373 14.45 23.56 53.31
C LEU A 373 13.57 23.51 52.06
N THR A 374 14.16 23.45 50.87
CA THR A 374 13.43 23.30 49.59
C THR A 374 12.67 21.97 49.53
N LEU A 375 13.35 20.87 49.89
CA LEU A 375 12.77 19.54 49.92
C LEU A 375 11.70 19.40 51.02
N LYS A 376 11.87 20.07 52.17
CA LYS A 376 10.83 20.16 53.22
C LYS A 376 9.59 20.95 52.77
N ALA A 377 9.76 22.02 51.99
CA ALA A 377 8.64 22.78 51.43
C ALA A 377 7.84 21.92 50.43
N SER A 378 8.51 21.14 49.58
CA SER A 378 7.86 20.20 48.66
C SER A 378 7.08 19.10 49.38
N ILE A 379 7.62 18.57 50.48
CA ILE A 379 6.93 17.59 51.34
C ILE A 379 5.69 18.22 52.00
N ALA A 380 5.80 19.44 52.53
CA ALA A 380 4.67 20.16 53.14
C ALA A 380 3.55 20.46 52.13
N VAL A 381 3.88 20.86 50.90
CA VAL A 381 2.90 21.01 49.80
C VAL A 381 2.19 19.70 49.49
N HIS A 382 2.91 18.58 49.47
CA HIS A 382 2.32 17.27 49.26
C HIS A 382 1.40 16.85 50.43
N HIS A 383 1.78 17.12 51.69
CA HIS A 383 0.90 16.90 52.84
C HIS A 383 -0.40 17.71 52.75
N TYR A 384 -0.31 18.97 52.29
CA TYR A 384 -1.49 19.79 52.04
C TYR A 384 -2.41 19.20 50.96
N GLN A 385 -1.87 18.71 49.85
CA GLN A 385 -2.68 18.08 48.79
C GLN A 385 -3.47 16.86 49.28
N LYS A 386 -2.98 16.15 50.30
CA LYS A 386 -3.63 14.95 50.86
C LYS A 386 -4.55 15.24 52.04
N ASN A 387 -4.13 16.12 52.96
CA ASN A 387 -4.82 16.36 54.23
C ASN A 387 -5.59 17.69 54.26
N HIS A 388 -5.41 18.56 53.24
CA HIS A 388 -5.96 19.91 53.13
C HIS A 388 -5.67 20.82 54.34
N ASP A 389 -4.66 20.49 55.15
CA ASP A 389 -4.27 21.28 56.32
C ASP A 389 -3.39 22.48 55.91
N LYS A 390 -4.01 23.66 55.92
CA LYS A 390 -3.38 24.94 55.56
C LYS A 390 -2.27 25.38 56.51
N ASN A 391 -2.25 24.91 57.76
CA ASN A 391 -1.24 25.32 58.73
C ASN A 391 0.15 24.77 58.38
N SER A 392 0.21 23.62 57.74
CA SER A 392 1.45 23.01 57.24
C SER A 392 2.17 23.86 56.18
N LEU A 393 1.48 24.80 55.53
CA LEU A 393 2.04 25.63 54.45
C LEU A 393 2.59 26.99 54.92
N LYS A 394 2.22 27.46 56.12
CA LYS A 394 2.49 28.84 56.56
C LYS A 394 3.98 29.15 56.68
N PHE A 395 4.78 28.18 57.12
CA PHE A 395 6.23 28.37 57.26
C PHE A 395 6.92 28.63 55.90
N ILE A 396 6.36 28.18 54.78
CA ILE A 396 6.93 28.33 53.43
C ILE A 396 6.97 29.82 53.01
N LEU A 397 6.00 30.62 53.47
CA LEU A 397 5.95 32.05 53.17
C LEU A 397 7.05 32.85 53.86
N GLU A 398 7.55 32.35 55.01
CA GLU A 398 8.62 32.95 55.81
C GLU A 398 10.02 32.60 55.26
N ILE A 399 10.12 31.65 54.34
CA ILE A 399 11.40 31.28 53.70
C ILE A 399 11.81 32.38 52.69
N PRO A 400 13.09 32.78 52.65
CA PRO A 400 13.64 33.64 51.61
C PRO A 400 13.31 33.08 50.21
N CYS A 401 12.86 33.96 49.31
CA CYS A 401 12.47 33.54 47.97
C CYS A 401 13.71 33.34 47.09
N ASP A 402 14.08 32.08 46.89
CA ASP A 402 15.09 31.66 45.92
C ASP A 402 14.44 31.05 44.67
N SER A 403 15.22 30.87 43.59
CA SER A 403 14.70 30.35 42.31
C SER A 403 14.02 28.99 42.43
N GLU A 404 14.46 28.14 43.37
CA GLU A 404 13.90 26.81 43.61
C GLU A 404 12.58 26.84 44.43
N ILE A 405 12.32 27.90 45.20
CA ILE A 405 11.14 28.05 46.09
C ILE A 405 10.08 28.98 45.49
N ALA A 406 10.43 29.82 44.52
CA ALA A 406 9.53 30.82 43.94
C ALA A 406 8.18 30.24 43.48
N GLU A 407 8.18 29.06 42.86
CA GLU A 407 6.97 28.34 42.44
C GLU A 407 6.13 27.88 43.62
N THR A 408 6.74 27.19 44.58
CA THR A 408 6.04 26.65 45.76
C THR A 408 5.47 27.78 46.62
N LYS A 409 6.19 28.90 46.74
CA LYS A 409 5.71 30.12 47.41
C LYS A 409 4.52 30.75 46.69
N ALA A 410 4.52 30.80 45.37
CA ALA A 410 3.40 31.30 44.57
C ALA A 410 2.16 30.39 44.69
N PHE A 411 2.36 29.07 44.66
CA PHE A 411 1.30 28.09 44.91
C PHE A 411 0.67 28.28 46.31
N VAL A 412 1.50 28.36 47.35
CA VAL A 412 1.03 28.57 48.73
C VAL A 412 0.30 29.91 48.88
N ALA A 413 0.79 30.98 48.25
CA ALA A 413 0.12 32.27 48.23
C ALA A 413 -1.27 32.21 47.58
N PHE A 414 -1.45 31.41 46.52
CA PHE A 414 -2.76 31.16 45.91
C PHE A 414 -3.68 30.33 46.82
N GLU A 415 -3.19 29.26 47.44
CA GLU A 415 -4.02 28.41 48.31
C GLU A 415 -4.45 29.11 49.61
N LEU A 416 -3.57 29.93 50.18
CA LEU A 416 -3.85 30.74 51.36
C LEU A 416 -4.45 32.12 51.04
N ARG A 417 -4.91 32.34 49.79
CA ARG A 417 -5.44 33.65 49.33
C ARG A 417 -6.55 34.24 50.20
N ASN A 418 -7.39 33.38 50.78
CA ASN A 418 -8.48 33.81 51.66
C ASN A 418 -7.98 34.27 53.04
N GLU A 419 -6.83 33.78 53.51
CA GLU A 419 -6.23 34.16 54.80
C GLU A 419 -5.27 35.36 54.67
N ILE A 420 -4.59 35.46 53.52
CA ILE A 420 -3.52 36.43 53.27
C ILE A 420 -4.05 37.71 52.57
N GLY A 421 -5.16 37.61 51.83
CA GLY A 421 -5.80 38.74 51.15
C GLY A 421 -4.87 39.40 50.12
N ASP A 422 -4.77 40.73 50.17
CA ASP A 422 -4.00 41.51 49.18
C ASP A 422 -2.48 41.32 49.26
N LYS A 423 -1.98 40.77 50.39
CA LYS A 423 -0.55 40.44 50.52
C LYS A 423 -0.12 39.33 49.53
N CYS A 424 -1.05 38.57 48.95
CA CYS A 424 -0.75 37.62 47.87
C CYS A 424 -0.07 38.28 46.67
N GLN A 425 -0.45 39.52 46.34
CA GLN A 425 0.17 40.26 45.23
C GLN A 425 1.66 40.52 45.49
N GLN A 426 2.05 40.76 46.74
CA GLN A 426 3.46 40.94 47.11
C GLN A 426 4.25 39.64 46.92
N TYR A 427 3.69 38.51 47.37
CA TYR A 427 4.33 37.20 47.20
C TYR A 427 4.45 36.78 45.72
N PHE A 428 3.42 37.01 44.89
CA PHE A 428 3.55 36.77 43.45
C PHE A 428 4.60 37.68 42.80
N ALA A 429 4.69 38.95 43.21
CA ALA A 429 5.70 39.87 42.70
C ALA A 429 7.13 39.49 43.15
N GLU A 430 7.31 39.01 44.38
CA GLU A 430 8.59 38.46 44.86
C GLU A 430 8.99 37.23 44.07
N SER A 431 8.08 36.26 43.90
CA SER A 431 8.34 35.05 43.11
C SER A 431 8.67 35.36 41.65
N LEU A 432 7.97 36.31 41.02
CA LEU A 432 8.25 36.75 39.65
C LEU A 432 9.54 37.55 39.50
N LYS A 433 10.00 38.27 40.54
CA LYS A 433 11.29 38.98 40.49
C LYS A 433 12.46 38.00 40.36
N VAL A 434 12.36 36.87 41.03
CA VAL A 434 13.41 35.84 41.09
C VAL A 434 13.29 34.86 39.92
N ALA A 435 12.07 34.39 39.62
CA ALA A 435 11.80 33.41 38.57
C ALA A 435 10.86 34.00 37.50
N LYS A 436 11.41 34.84 36.61
CA LYS A 436 10.66 35.54 35.55
C LYS A 436 10.11 34.62 34.46
N ASP A 437 10.77 33.49 34.26
CA ASP A 437 10.50 32.57 33.14
C ASP A 437 9.60 31.40 33.56
N ASN A 438 9.19 31.32 34.83
CA ASN A 438 8.31 30.26 35.31
C ASN A 438 6.85 30.61 35.05
N GLY A 439 6.25 29.95 34.05
CA GLY A 439 4.88 30.21 33.64
C GLY A 439 3.82 29.90 34.71
N LYS A 440 4.08 28.99 35.66
CA LYS A 440 3.07 28.58 36.66
C LYS A 440 2.77 29.71 37.63
N ILE A 441 3.76 30.52 37.95
CA ILE A 441 3.59 31.70 38.80
C ILE A 441 2.60 32.67 38.14
N TYR A 442 2.71 32.89 36.82
CA TYR A 442 1.74 33.68 36.07
C TYR A 442 0.35 33.04 36.06
N ALA A 443 0.23 31.70 35.96
CA ALA A 443 -1.05 31.01 36.05
C ALA A 443 -1.73 31.19 37.42
N TYR A 444 -1.00 30.99 38.52
CA TYR A 444 -1.53 31.19 39.87
C TYR A 444 -1.94 32.65 40.12
N PHE A 445 -1.14 33.60 39.64
CA PHE A 445 -1.47 35.01 39.75
C PHE A 445 -2.69 35.39 38.88
N GLY A 446 -2.78 34.85 37.66
CA GLY A 446 -3.93 35.01 36.77
C GLY A 446 -5.22 34.46 37.38
N LYS A 447 -5.17 33.26 38.00
CA LYS A 447 -6.33 32.67 38.70
C LYS A 447 -6.82 33.56 39.84
N TRP A 448 -5.90 34.10 40.64
CA TRP A 448 -6.26 35.03 41.72
C TRP A 448 -6.91 36.32 41.19
N LEU A 449 -6.42 36.89 40.08
CA LEU A 449 -7.03 38.06 39.46
C LEU A 449 -8.39 37.76 38.82
N ASP A 450 -8.59 36.57 38.24
CA ASP A 450 -9.90 36.15 37.68
C ASP A 450 -10.95 36.05 38.81
N GLU A 451 -10.58 35.50 39.98
CA GLU A 451 -11.47 35.46 41.16
C GLU A 451 -11.80 36.85 41.72
N LYS A 452 -10.88 37.83 41.57
CA LYS A 452 -11.10 39.25 41.92
C LYS A 452 -11.97 40.00 40.91
N GLY A 453 -12.25 39.41 39.74
CA GLY A 453 -13.01 40.03 38.66
C GLY A 453 -12.19 40.91 37.71
N GLU A 454 -10.85 40.93 37.83
CA GLU A 454 -9.97 41.68 36.92
C GLU A 454 -9.61 40.85 35.67
N THR A 455 -10.61 40.56 34.85
CA THR A 455 -10.54 39.62 33.73
C THR A 455 -9.50 39.98 32.66
N GLU A 456 -9.31 41.26 32.35
CA GLU A 456 -8.33 41.70 31.35
C GLU A 456 -6.88 41.45 31.79
N LYS A 457 -6.57 41.74 33.06
CA LYS A 457 -5.23 41.47 33.61
C LYS A 457 -4.99 39.98 33.79
N ALA A 458 -6.02 39.23 34.17
CA ALA A 458 -5.95 37.77 34.25
C ALA A 458 -5.63 37.14 32.88
N ASN A 459 -6.32 37.56 31.81
CA ASN A 459 -6.06 37.08 30.45
C ASN A 459 -4.63 37.37 29.98
N PHE A 460 -4.10 38.57 30.26
CA PHE A 460 -2.71 38.90 29.95
C PHE A 460 -1.70 37.99 30.68
N LEU A 461 -1.96 37.65 31.95
CA LEU A 461 -1.11 36.72 32.71
C LEU A 461 -1.24 35.28 32.21
N PHE A 462 -2.43 34.84 31.79
CA PHE A 462 -2.62 33.53 31.18
C PHE A 462 -1.89 33.43 29.83
N GLU A 463 -1.91 34.47 29.00
CA GLU A 463 -1.13 34.52 27.75
C GLU A 463 0.37 34.40 28.04
N LYS A 464 0.88 35.13 29.03
CA LYS A 464 2.29 34.99 29.45
C LYS A 464 2.60 33.59 29.95
N SER A 465 1.74 33.02 30.79
CA SER A 465 1.90 31.65 31.30
C SER A 465 2.03 30.63 30.16
N VAL A 466 1.13 30.71 29.18
CA VAL A 466 1.12 29.84 28.00
C VAL A 466 2.32 30.10 27.09
N SER A 467 2.79 31.34 26.97
CA SER A 467 3.99 31.69 26.19
C SER A 467 5.27 31.06 26.75
N PHE A 468 5.34 30.86 28.07
CA PHE A 468 6.42 30.13 28.73
C PHE A 468 6.25 28.60 28.70
N GLY A 469 5.24 28.08 27.99
CA GLY A 469 5.07 26.64 27.74
C GLY A 469 4.24 25.90 28.78
N GLU A 470 3.61 26.61 29.72
CA GLU A 470 2.79 25.97 30.76
C GLU A 470 1.47 25.42 30.22
N LYS A 471 1.05 24.31 30.85
CA LYS A 471 -0.12 23.52 30.45
C LYS A 471 -1.25 23.60 31.48
N ASP A 472 -1.45 24.77 32.09
CA ASP A 472 -2.55 24.97 33.02
C ASP A 472 -3.90 24.95 32.29
N ASP A 473 -4.84 24.14 32.78
CA ASP A 473 -6.12 23.90 32.12
C ASP A 473 -6.94 25.17 31.91
N LEU A 474 -7.05 26.00 32.95
CA LEU A 474 -7.84 27.23 32.90
C LEU A 474 -7.17 28.31 32.06
N ALA A 475 -5.85 28.47 32.19
CA ALA A 475 -5.09 29.42 31.38
C ALA A 475 -5.23 29.12 29.89
N CYS A 476 -5.02 27.86 29.50
CA CYS A 476 -5.14 27.43 28.11
C CYS A 476 -6.57 27.49 27.57
N ASP A 477 -7.59 27.23 28.41
CA ASP A 477 -9.00 27.37 28.01
C ASP A 477 -9.32 28.82 27.62
N ARG A 478 -8.91 29.78 28.47
CA ARG A 478 -9.14 31.22 28.26
C ARG A 478 -8.41 31.73 27.02
N VAL A 479 -7.11 31.43 26.89
CA VAL A 479 -6.30 31.85 25.74
C VAL A 479 -6.85 31.27 24.44
N THR A 480 -7.20 29.98 24.42
CA THR A 480 -7.76 29.35 23.23
C THR A 480 -9.11 29.98 22.82
N ARG A 481 -10.02 30.27 23.77
CA ARG A 481 -11.30 30.94 23.44
C ARG A 481 -11.08 32.33 22.84
N ARG A 482 -10.11 33.08 23.36
CA ARG A 482 -9.73 34.39 22.82
C ARG A 482 -9.18 34.24 21.39
N LEU A 483 -8.25 33.32 21.15
CA LEU A 483 -7.71 33.07 19.80
C LEU A 483 -8.81 32.69 18.79
N LEU A 484 -9.83 31.94 19.22
CA LEU A 484 -10.99 31.64 18.39
C LEU A 484 -11.85 32.87 18.07
N SER A 485 -11.98 33.81 19.00
CA SER A 485 -12.66 35.09 18.76
C SER A 485 -11.88 36.01 17.81
N GLU A 486 -10.54 35.90 17.80
CA GLU A 486 -9.65 36.60 16.87
C GLU A 486 -9.47 35.85 15.52
N GLU A 487 -10.19 34.74 15.31
CA GLU A 487 -10.08 33.85 14.14
C GLU A 487 -8.69 33.24 13.87
N LYS A 488 -7.80 33.22 14.87
CA LYS A 488 -6.48 32.57 14.80
C LYS A 488 -6.60 31.05 15.05
N LEU A 489 -7.21 30.36 14.09
CA LEU A 489 -7.58 28.95 14.21
C LEU A 489 -6.37 28.00 14.36
N GLU A 490 -5.26 28.26 13.67
CA GLU A 490 -4.07 27.39 13.72
C GLU A 490 -3.34 27.45 15.06
N GLU A 491 -3.13 28.66 15.62
CA GLU A 491 -2.53 28.83 16.95
C GLU A 491 -3.41 28.21 18.05
N ALA A 492 -4.73 28.37 17.94
CA ALA A 492 -5.70 27.75 18.84
C ALA A 492 -5.66 26.22 18.76
N LEU A 493 -5.49 25.66 17.55
CA LEU A 493 -5.37 24.22 17.33
C LEU A 493 -4.08 23.68 17.95
N ASP A 494 -2.95 24.33 17.72
CA ASP A 494 -1.65 23.90 18.25
C ASP A 494 -1.62 23.93 19.78
N LEU A 495 -2.32 24.89 20.40
CA LEU A 495 -2.52 24.88 21.85
C LEU A 495 -3.38 23.69 22.29
N CYS A 496 -4.50 23.41 21.61
CA CYS A 496 -5.36 22.29 21.97
C CYS A 496 -4.67 20.93 21.81
N ILE A 497 -3.86 20.73 20.77
CA ILE A 497 -3.15 19.46 20.52
C ILE A 497 -2.05 19.23 21.57
N ARG A 498 -1.42 20.29 22.06
CA ARG A 498 -0.37 20.20 23.12
C ARG A 498 -0.91 19.79 24.48
N LEU A 499 -2.22 19.93 24.68
CA LEU A 499 -2.92 19.64 25.93
C LEU A 499 -3.62 18.29 25.81
N ASP A 500 -3.53 17.47 26.85
CA ASP A 500 -4.27 16.20 26.95
C ASP A 500 -5.46 16.35 27.92
N ASN A 501 -6.19 17.46 27.78
CA ASN A 501 -7.26 17.83 28.70
C ASN A 501 -8.65 17.47 28.17
N ASP A 502 -9.57 17.36 29.11
CA ASP A 502 -10.96 16.96 28.97
C ASP A 502 -11.80 17.70 27.91
N TRP A 503 -11.48 18.96 27.59
CA TRP A 503 -12.19 19.73 26.55
C TRP A 503 -11.33 19.98 25.30
N SER A 504 -10.03 19.66 25.37
CA SER A 504 -9.05 20.01 24.35
C SER A 504 -9.26 19.24 23.06
N HIS A 505 -9.49 17.92 23.14
CA HIS A 505 -9.76 17.07 21.97
C HIS A 505 -11.07 17.44 21.26
N PHE A 506 -12.15 17.68 22.02
CA PHE A 506 -13.40 18.12 21.44
C PHE A 506 -13.24 19.45 20.68
N ARG A 507 -12.56 20.44 21.30
CA ARG A 507 -12.32 21.74 20.67
C ARG A 507 -11.38 21.63 19.47
N ALA A 508 -10.31 20.85 19.57
CA ALA A 508 -9.41 20.56 18.45
C ALA A 508 -10.16 19.93 17.28
N GLY A 509 -11.05 18.97 17.55
CA GLY A 509 -11.93 18.35 16.56
C GLY A 509 -12.80 19.38 15.84
N LEU A 510 -13.46 20.27 16.57
CA LEU A 510 -14.28 21.35 15.98
C LEU A 510 -13.45 22.36 15.17
N ILE A 511 -12.26 22.74 15.65
CA ILE A 511 -11.35 23.63 14.92
C ILE A 511 -10.89 22.96 13.61
N LEU A 512 -10.51 21.69 13.68
CA LEU A 512 -10.10 20.91 12.50
C LEU A 512 -11.24 20.77 11.49
N GLN A 513 -12.49 20.61 11.93
CA GLN A 513 -13.66 20.67 11.04
C GLN A 513 -13.79 22.04 10.38
N ARG A 514 -13.64 23.14 11.13
CA ARG A 514 -13.69 24.51 10.58
C ARG A 514 -12.58 24.77 9.57
N LEU A 515 -11.41 24.13 9.74
CA LEU A 515 -10.28 24.15 8.80
C LEU A 515 -10.43 23.16 7.62
N GLY A 516 -11.51 22.36 7.57
CA GLY A 516 -11.73 21.33 6.54
C GLY A 516 -10.84 20.08 6.64
N ARG A 517 -10.07 19.93 7.72
CA ARG A 517 -9.14 18.81 7.95
C ARG A 517 -9.87 17.63 8.64
N HIS A 518 -10.85 17.05 7.95
CA HIS A 518 -11.80 16.08 8.52
C HIS A 518 -11.17 14.76 9.02
N GLU A 519 -10.08 14.28 8.41
CA GLU A 519 -9.41 13.06 8.90
C GLU A 519 -8.83 13.25 10.30
N ARG A 520 -8.04 14.32 10.49
CA ARG A 520 -7.48 14.66 11.80
C ARG A 520 -8.59 14.99 12.80
N ALA A 521 -9.66 15.66 12.36
CA ALA A 521 -10.82 15.93 13.18
C ALA A 521 -11.45 14.64 13.71
N SER A 522 -11.61 13.63 12.84
CA SER A 522 -12.18 12.33 13.23
C SER A 522 -11.33 11.63 14.29
N SER A 523 -10.00 11.67 14.18
CA SER A 523 -9.10 11.08 15.18
C SER A 523 -9.24 11.76 16.55
N GLN A 524 -9.27 13.10 16.59
CA GLN A 524 -9.43 13.86 17.84
C GLN A 524 -10.82 13.67 18.46
N LEU A 525 -11.87 13.56 17.64
CA LEU A 525 -13.23 13.31 18.12
C LEU A 525 -13.41 11.87 18.59
N GLN A 526 -12.73 10.89 17.98
CA GLN A 526 -12.69 9.52 18.49
C GLN A 526 -12.03 9.44 19.87
N THR A 527 -10.93 10.16 20.10
CA THR A 527 -10.27 10.22 21.42
C THR A 527 -11.13 10.93 22.46
N GLU A 528 -11.87 11.98 22.08
CA GLU A 528 -12.86 12.61 22.97
C GLU A 528 -13.96 11.62 23.35
N VAL A 529 -14.54 10.93 22.37
CA VAL A 529 -15.65 10.02 22.58
C VAL A 529 -15.25 8.79 23.39
N SER A 530 -14.02 8.28 23.22
CA SER A 530 -13.52 7.16 24.03
C SER A 530 -13.33 7.55 25.51
N LYS A 531 -12.86 8.78 25.78
CA LYS A 531 -12.75 9.33 27.14
C LYS A 531 -14.11 9.68 27.73
N ARG A 532 -15.00 10.28 26.93
CA ARG A 532 -16.27 10.87 27.35
C ARG A 532 -17.42 10.40 26.45
N PRO A 533 -17.87 9.13 26.59
CA PRO A 533 -18.90 8.57 25.72
C PRO A 533 -20.27 9.26 25.87
N LYS A 534 -20.53 9.96 26.98
CA LYS A 534 -21.78 10.70 27.22
C LYS A 534 -21.89 12.02 26.44
N ASN A 535 -20.81 12.50 25.84
CA ASN A 535 -20.81 13.75 25.07
C ASN A 535 -21.46 13.53 23.68
N LEU A 536 -22.79 13.63 23.62
CA LEU A 536 -23.54 13.42 22.38
C LEU A 536 -23.19 14.43 21.27
N GLN A 537 -22.73 15.64 21.62
CA GLN A 537 -22.28 16.62 20.64
C GLN A 537 -20.97 16.18 19.95
N ALA A 538 -20.05 15.53 20.68
CA ALA A 538 -18.85 14.94 20.10
C ALA A 538 -19.18 13.81 19.13
N TRP A 539 -20.17 12.96 19.46
CA TRP A 539 -20.66 11.94 18.54
C TRP A 539 -21.26 12.53 17.26
N ARG A 540 -22.04 13.61 17.35
CA ARG A 540 -22.60 14.31 16.17
C ARG A 540 -21.50 14.92 15.30
N ALA A 541 -20.54 15.62 15.91
CA ALA A 541 -19.39 16.16 15.19
C ALA A 541 -18.56 15.04 14.53
N LEU A 542 -18.41 13.89 15.20
CA LEU A 542 -17.71 12.74 14.62
C LEU A 542 -18.46 12.19 13.41
N ALA A 543 -19.79 12.02 13.52
CA ALA A 543 -20.62 11.54 12.42
C ALA A 543 -20.56 12.48 11.20
N GLN A 544 -20.62 13.79 11.43
CA GLN A 544 -20.46 14.77 10.35
C GLN A 544 -19.09 14.66 9.66
N SER A 545 -18.01 14.45 10.42
CA SER A 545 -16.68 14.22 9.85
C SER A 545 -16.63 12.93 9.03
N TYR A 546 -17.24 11.84 9.52
CA TYR A 546 -17.34 10.60 8.75
C TYR A 546 -18.13 10.75 7.47
N LEU A 547 -19.22 11.53 7.50
CA LEU A 547 -20.03 11.78 6.33
C LEU A 547 -19.25 12.51 5.23
N VAL A 548 -18.50 13.56 5.60
CA VAL A 548 -17.65 14.29 4.64
C VAL A 548 -16.52 13.40 4.10
N LEU A 549 -15.97 12.51 4.93
CA LEU A 549 -14.96 11.53 4.51
C LEU A 549 -15.53 10.34 3.70
N GLY A 550 -16.85 10.27 3.50
CA GLY A 550 -17.51 9.15 2.81
C GLY A 550 -17.53 7.84 3.61
N ARG A 551 -17.22 7.87 4.92
CA ARG A 551 -17.19 6.69 5.80
C ARG A 551 -18.60 6.35 6.30
N MET A 552 -19.45 5.92 5.37
CA MET A 552 -20.88 5.78 5.60
C MET A 552 -21.26 4.73 6.66
N MET A 553 -20.53 3.61 6.69
CA MET A 553 -20.76 2.55 7.69
C MET A 553 -20.51 3.05 9.12
N SER A 554 -19.40 3.76 9.32
CA SER A 554 -19.07 4.39 10.60
C SER A 554 -20.09 5.46 10.96
N CYS A 555 -20.51 6.30 10.01
CA CYS A 555 -21.57 7.28 10.20
C CYS A 555 -22.89 6.63 10.66
N SER A 556 -23.28 5.51 10.04
CA SER A 556 -24.52 4.78 10.37
C SER A 556 -24.44 4.18 11.77
N SER A 557 -23.29 3.62 12.15
CA SER A 557 -23.06 3.10 13.51
C SER A 557 -23.20 4.19 14.59
N VAL A 558 -22.74 5.41 14.30
CA VAL A 558 -22.89 6.54 15.23
C VAL A 558 -24.36 6.99 15.31
N ALA A 559 -25.09 6.99 14.19
CA ALA A 559 -26.52 7.30 14.20
C ALA A 559 -27.32 6.27 15.00
N ASP A 560 -27.03 4.98 14.85
CA ASP A 560 -27.65 3.91 15.64
C ASP A 560 -27.34 4.06 17.14
N TYR A 561 -26.10 4.44 17.48
CA TYR A 561 -25.73 4.78 18.85
C TYR A 561 -26.56 5.96 19.38
N LEU A 562 -26.66 7.08 18.65
CA LEU A 562 -27.45 8.24 19.06
C LEU A 562 -28.94 7.90 19.25
N ARG A 563 -29.48 7.01 18.41
CA ARG A 563 -30.83 6.46 18.54
C ARG A 563 -30.99 5.63 19.81
N SER A 564 -30.03 4.76 20.13
CA SER A 564 -30.05 3.95 21.36
C SER A 564 -30.04 4.81 22.64
N GLN A 565 -29.44 6.00 22.58
CA GLN A 565 -29.41 6.98 23.67
C GLN A 565 -30.68 7.84 23.76
N GLY A 566 -31.68 7.61 22.89
CA GLY A 566 -32.96 8.34 22.87
C GLY A 566 -32.86 9.77 22.32
N LYS A 567 -31.75 10.13 21.66
CA LYS A 567 -31.56 11.45 21.02
C LYS A 567 -31.05 11.29 19.58
N PRO A 568 -31.88 10.74 18.67
CA PRO A 568 -31.51 10.63 17.25
C PRO A 568 -31.20 12.01 16.67
N ASP A 569 -30.27 12.03 15.72
CA ASP A 569 -29.97 13.22 14.93
C ASP A 569 -30.69 13.11 13.59
N GLU A 570 -31.85 13.78 13.48
CA GLU A 570 -32.69 13.71 12.29
C GLU A 570 -31.99 14.23 11.04
N ASP A 571 -31.15 15.26 11.15
CA ASP A 571 -30.43 15.81 10.00
C ASP A 571 -29.42 14.79 9.46
N LEU A 572 -28.73 14.08 10.37
CA LEU A 572 -27.85 12.97 10.02
C LEU A 572 -28.61 11.81 9.39
N GLU A 573 -29.76 11.43 9.94
CA GLU A 573 -30.57 10.33 9.41
C GLU A 573 -31.10 10.62 8.00
N PHE A 574 -31.47 11.86 7.68
CA PHE A 574 -31.85 12.25 6.32
C PHE A 574 -30.68 12.17 5.33
N GLN A 575 -29.48 12.54 5.77
CA GLN A 575 -28.27 12.40 4.94
C GLN A 575 -27.93 10.92 4.70
N ILE A 576 -28.06 10.07 5.73
CA ILE A 576 -27.90 8.62 5.62
C ILE A 576 -28.95 8.01 4.69
N ALA A 577 -30.21 8.40 4.83
CA ALA A 577 -31.31 7.93 4.01
C ALA A 577 -31.07 8.26 2.54
N ARG A 578 -30.63 9.49 2.25
CA ARG A 578 -30.25 9.91 0.89
C ARG A 578 -29.14 9.02 0.32
N PHE A 579 -28.05 8.79 1.06
CA PHE A 579 -26.93 7.98 0.57
C PHE A 579 -27.36 6.53 0.30
N ASN A 580 -28.16 5.94 1.18
CA ASN A 580 -28.67 4.58 1.05
C ASN A 580 -29.86 4.47 0.08
N GLU A 581 -30.21 5.53 -0.64
CA GLU A 581 -31.41 5.67 -1.48
C GLU A 581 -32.74 5.26 -0.78
N LYS A 582 -32.80 5.29 0.56
CA LYS A 582 -34.04 5.01 1.31
C LYS A 582 -35.03 6.15 1.11
N PRO A 583 -36.29 5.87 0.72
CA PRO A 583 -37.25 6.92 0.35
C PRO A 583 -37.56 7.82 1.55
N ILE A 584 -37.28 9.11 1.40
CA ILE A 584 -37.67 10.14 2.37
C ILE A 584 -39.14 10.46 2.15
N ASN A 585 -39.95 10.27 3.20
CA ASN A 585 -41.41 10.41 3.10
C ASN A 585 -41.82 11.89 2.90
N GLU A 586 -42.74 12.15 1.97
CA GLU A 586 -43.24 13.50 1.70
C GLU A 586 -44.01 14.11 2.88
N ARG A 587 -44.58 13.27 3.77
CA ARG A 587 -45.25 13.69 5.01
C ARG A 587 -44.30 14.08 6.14
N ALA A 588 -42.98 13.98 5.93
CA ALA A 588 -42.01 14.37 6.94
C ALA A 588 -42.04 15.88 7.19
N ASN A 589 -41.90 16.28 8.45
CA ASN A 589 -41.77 17.70 8.79
C ASN A 589 -40.36 18.18 8.42
N PHE A 590 -40.25 18.94 7.32
CA PHE A 590 -38.97 19.40 6.80
C PHE A 590 -38.38 20.61 7.54
N GLU A 591 -39.15 21.29 8.40
CA GLU A 591 -38.70 22.46 9.18
C GLU A 591 -37.89 23.48 8.33
N ILE A 592 -38.40 23.82 7.13
CA ILE A 592 -37.70 24.67 6.15
C ILE A 592 -37.23 26.01 6.76
N GLU A 593 -37.94 26.53 7.75
CA GLU A 593 -37.56 27.77 8.44
C GLU A 593 -36.28 27.65 9.29
N ARG A 594 -35.95 26.44 9.76
CA ARG A 594 -34.88 26.20 10.72
C ARG A 594 -33.63 25.63 10.07
N THR A 595 -33.76 24.65 9.19
CA THR A 595 -32.61 24.02 8.51
C THR A 595 -32.90 23.75 7.04
N PRO A 596 -31.93 23.97 6.13
CA PRO A 596 -32.13 23.66 4.72
C PRO A 596 -31.97 22.17 4.43
N MET A 597 -31.31 21.42 5.31
CA MET A 597 -30.72 20.11 5.02
C MET A 597 -31.77 19.02 4.75
N LYS A 598 -32.88 19.01 5.51
CA LYS A 598 -33.94 18.01 5.36
C LYS A 598 -34.62 18.11 4.00
N PHE A 599 -35.11 19.30 3.65
CA PHE A 599 -35.74 19.54 2.35
C PHE A 599 -34.75 19.41 1.19
N PHE A 600 -33.50 19.85 1.37
CA PHE A 600 -32.45 19.70 0.38
C PHE A 600 -32.24 18.22 0.00
N ASN A 601 -32.08 17.34 1.00
CA ASN A 601 -31.89 15.91 0.73
C ASN A 601 -33.13 15.25 0.11
N TYR A 602 -34.32 15.62 0.56
CA TYR A 602 -35.58 15.17 -0.04
C TYR A 602 -35.67 15.56 -1.51
N LEU A 603 -35.53 16.85 -1.83
CA LEU A 603 -35.64 17.36 -3.20
C LEU A 603 -34.60 16.72 -4.12
N GLN A 604 -33.37 16.52 -3.65
CA GLN A 604 -32.34 15.83 -4.44
C GLN A 604 -32.71 14.37 -4.74
N GLN A 605 -33.24 13.63 -3.76
CA GLN A 605 -33.73 12.27 -3.99
C GLN A 605 -34.90 12.28 -4.97
N THR A 606 -35.80 13.26 -4.88
CA THR A 606 -36.93 13.37 -5.79
C THR A 606 -36.51 13.69 -7.22
N ILE A 607 -35.51 14.57 -7.44
CA ILE A 607 -34.96 14.82 -8.78
C ILE A 607 -34.39 13.53 -9.38
N SER A 608 -33.64 12.75 -8.58
CA SER A 608 -33.12 11.44 -9.02
C SER A 608 -34.25 10.48 -9.37
N PHE A 609 -35.30 10.43 -8.54
CA PHE A 609 -36.47 9.59 -8.77
C PHE A 609 -37.24 9.99 -10.04
N ILE A 610 -37.46 11.30 -10.26
CA ILE A 610 -38.08 11.84 -11.47
C ILE A 610 -37.26 11.45 -12.71
N ASN A 611 -35.94 11.60 -12.66
CA ASN A 611 -35.06 11.21 -13.76
C ASN A 611 -35.12 9.70 -14.04
N LYS A 612 -35.11 8.85 -13.00
CA LYS A 612 -35.29 7.39 -13.16
C LYS A 612 -36.64 7.07 -13.80
N MET A 613 -37.74 7.67 -13.32
CA MET A 613 -39.10 7.48 -13.88
C MET A 613 -39.22 7.96 -15.33
N ALA A 614 -38.63 9.12 -15.66
CA ALA A 614 -38.64 9.66 -17.01
C ALA A 614 -37.91 8.76 -18.01
N LYS A 615 -36.81 8.13 -17.59
CA LYS A 615 -36.10 7.13 -18.41
C LYS A 615 -36.93 5.89 -18.73
N PHE A 616 -37.88 5.52 -17.86
CA PHE A 616 -38.84 4.43 -18.09
C PHE A 616 -40.12 4.89 -18.81
N GLY A 617 -40.15 6.11 -19.36
CA GLY A 617 -41.29 6.63 -20.13
C GLY A 617 -42.50 7.06 -19.28
N ARG A 618 -42.40 7.07 -17.94
CA ARG A 618 -43.52 7.41 -17.04
C ARG A 618 -43.70 8.93 -16.87
N LEU A 619 -43.96 9.63 -17.98
CA LEU A 619 -44.02 11.09 -18.01
C LEU A 619 -45.18 11.67 -17.18
N GLU A 620 -46.34 11.01 -17.15
CA GLU A 620 -47.50 11.47 -16.38
C GLU A 620 -47.23 11.51 -14.87
N SER A 621 -46.61 10.44 -14.33
CA SER A 621 -46.21 10.39 -12.92
C SER A 621 -45.18 11.46 -12.59
N CYS A 622 -44.26 11.74 -13.52
CA CYS A 622 -43.28 12.82 -13.36
C CYS A 622 -43.97 14.18 -13.29
N ASN A 623 -44.96 14.45 -14.14
CA ASN A 623 -45.68 15.72 -14.16
C ASN A 623 -46.45 15.96 -12.85
N ILE A 624 -47.08 14.93 -12.29
CA ILE A 624 -47.76 15.01 -10.98
C ILE A 624 -46.75 15.40 -9.90
N LEU A 625 -45.60 14.71 -9.82
CA LEU A 625 -44.55 15.01 -8.83
C LEU A 625 -43.97 16.41 -8.98
N ILE A 626 -43.78 16.88 -10.22
CA ILE A 626 -43.29 18.25 -10.47
C ILE A 626 -44.30 19.26 -9.92
N SER A 627 -45.59 19.07 -10.19
CA SER A 627 -46.65 19.99 -9.76
C SER A 627 -46.84 20.03 -8.24
N THR A 628 -46.63 18.92 -7.53
CA THR A 628 -46.78 18.85 -6.07
C THR A 628 -45.62 19.52 -5.33
N ILE A 629 -44.41 19.48 -5.90
CA ILE A 629 -43.19 19.96 -5.23
C ILE A 629 -42.91 21.44 -5.53
N GLU A 630 -43.35 21.95 -6.68
CA GLU A 630 -43.10 23.33 -7.10
C GLU A 630 -43.46 24.39 -6.03
N PRO A 631 -44.61 24.34 -5.33
CA PRO A 631 -44.93 25.31 -4.28
C PRO A 631 -43.92 25.30 -3.12
N LYS A 632 -43.48 24.11 -2.68
CA LYS A 632 -42.53 23.93 -1.57
C LYS A 632 -41.15 24.49 -1.91
N ILE A 633 -40.76 24.45 -3.19
CA ILE A 633 -39.50 25.03 -3.66
C ILE A 633 -39.53 26.56 -3.54
N ASN A 634 -40.66 27.20 -3.85
CA ASN A 634 -40.77 28.65 -3.71
C ASN A 634 -40.57 29.07 -2.24
N ASP A 635 -41.18 28.36 -1.29
CA ASP A 635 -40.99 28.61 0.14
C ASP A 635 -39.52 28.42 0.55
N PHE A 636 -38.88 27.34 0.09
CA PHE A 636 -37.47 27.06 0.38
C PHE A 636 -36.51 28.16 -0.11
N ILE A 637 -36.73 28.68 -1.30
CA ILE A 637 -35.86 29.71 -1.90
C ILE A 637 -36.02 31.05 -1.21
N THR A 638 -37.23 31.42 -0.76
CA THR A 638 -37.42 32.70 -0.04
C THR A 638 -36.54 32.82 1.20
N LYS A 639 -36.23 31.70 1.86
CA LYS A 639 -35.38 31.65 3.06
C LYS A 639 -33.91 31.40 2.75
N TRP A 640 -33.61 30.51 1.80
CA TRP A 640 -32.25 30.00 1.58
C TRP A 640 -31.61 30.46 0.26
N SER A 641 -32.11 31.53 -0.35
CA SER A 641 -31.59 32.09 -1.62
C SER A 641 -30.12 32.53 -1.57
N ASN A 642 -29.58 32.83 -0.38
CA ASN A 642 -28.18 33.24 -0.23
C ASN A 642 -27.18 32.08 -0.40
N MET A 643 -27.64 30.81 -0.41
CA MET A 643 -26.75 29.65 -0.48
C MET A 643 -26.63 29.13 -1.92
N ALA A 644 -25.42 29.05 -2.45
CA ALA A 644 -25.20 28.55 -3.82
C ALA A 644 -25.71 27.11 -4.04
N ALA A 645 -25.64 26.26 -3.01
CA ALA A 645 -26.11 24.88 -3.09
C ALA A 645 -27.64 24.76 -3.23
N SER A 646 -28.42 25.58 -2.52
CA SER A 646 -29.88 25.60 -2.66
C SER A 646 -30.28 26.10 -4.05
N LEU A 647 -29.63 27.17 -4.55
CA LEU A 647 -29.84 27.68 -5.90
C LEU A 647 -29.54 26.63 -6.97
N LYS A 648 -28.43 25.87 -6.81
CA LYS A 648 -28.12 24.73 -7.69
C LYS A 648 -29.26 23.72 -7.72
N LEU A 649 -29.67 23.26 -6.55
CA LEU A 649 -30.66 22.18 -6.44
C LEU A 649 -32.01 22.58 -7.04
N CYS A 650 -32.44 23.82 -6.82
CA CYS A 650 -33.64 24.36 -7.43
C CYS A 650 -33.48 24.50 -8.95
N GLY A 651 -32.31 24.95 -9.43
CA GLY A 651 -31.98 24.97 -10.86
C GLY A 651 -32.05 23.58 -11.51
N ASP A 652 -31.47 22.56 -10.86
CA ASP A 652 -31.48 21.16 -11.31
C ASP A 652 -32.92 20.62 -11.41
N PHE A 653 -33.77 20.94 -10.43
CA PHE A 653 -35.18 20.57 -10.46
C PHE A 653 -35.90 21.18 -11.66
N TYR A 654 -35.78 22.50 -11.85
CA TYR A 654 -36.47 23.18 -12.96
C TYR A 654 -35.92 22.79 -14.33
N LEU A 655 -34.63 22.47 -14.43
CA LEU A 655 -34.03 21.90 -15.65
C LEU A 655 -34.63 20.52 -15.95
N THR A 656 -34.72 19.66 -14.95
CA THR A 656 -35.34 18.32 -15.08
C THR A 656 -36.82 18.45 -15.48
N ALA A 657 -37.55 19.36 -14.83
CA ALA A 657 -38.94 19.65 -15.16
C ALA A 657 -39.11 20.17 -16.60
N PHE A 658 -38.21 21.05 -17.08
CA PHE A 658 -38.20 21.50 -18.46
C PHE A 658 -37.92 20.36 -19.45
N GLN A 659 -36.96 19.49 -19.15
CA GLN A 659 -36.61 18.36 -20.03
C GLN A 659 -37.81 17.42 -20.26
N ILE A 660 -38.65 17.24 -19.24
CA ILE A 660 -39.85 16.37 -19.25
C ILE A 660 -41.06 17.08 -19.86
N THR A 661 -41.41 18.27 -19.36
CA THR A 661 -42.65 18.99 -19.73
C THR A 661 -42.50 19.82 -21.00
N LYS A 662 -41.27 20.12 -21.42
CA LYS A 662 -40.93 21.11 -22.47
C LYS A 662 -41.52 22.51 -22.23
N ASN A 663 -41.92 22.83 -20.99
CA ASN A 663 -42.48 24.14 -20.64
C ASN A 663 -41.37 25.20 -20.50
N GLN A 664 -41.42 26.22 -21.37
CA GLN A 664 -40.45 27.32 -21.40
C GLN A 664 -40.37 28.13 -20.09
N GLN A 665 -41.43 28.15 -19.28
CA GLN A 665 -41.43 28.86 -18.00
C GLN A 665 -40.46 28.23 -16.98
N PHE A 666 -40.40 26.90 -16.91
CA PHE A 666 -39.44 26.22 -16.03
C PHE A 666 -38.00 26.44 -16.51
N ALA A 667 -37.83 26.50 -17.82
CA ALA A 667 -36.57 26.85 -18.45
C ALA A 667 -36.09 28.24 -17.96
N ALA A 668 -36.94 29.27 -18.02
CA ALA A 668 -36.61 30.60 -17.56
C ALA A 668 -36.26 30.65 -16.05
N LYS A 669 -37.00 29.90 -15.21
CA LYS A 669 -36.69 29.76 -13.78
C LYS A 669 -35.32 29.12 -13.54
N ALA A 670 -34.98 28.05 -14.26
CA ALA A 670 -33.69 27.38 -14.17
C ALA A 670 -32.53 28.34 -14.48
N ILE A 671 -32.61 29.11 -15.58
CA ILE A 671 -31.61 30.14 -15.89
C ILE A 671 -31.47 31.16 -14.76
N GLY A 672 -32.60 31.64 -14.22
CA GLY A 672 -32.62 32.62 -13.14
C GLY A 672 -31.79 32.15 -11.93
N TYR A 673 -32.02 30.92 -11.48
CA TYR A 673 -31.29 30.37 -10.33
C TYR A 673 -29.83 30.07 -10.63
N PHE A 674 -29.49 29.52 -11.80
CA PHE A 674 -28.09 29.30 -12.15
C PHE A 674 -27.31 30.59 -12.36
N LYS A 675 -27.94 31.67 -12.85
CA LYS A 675 -27.33 33.01 -12.91
C LYS A 675 -27.04 33.56 -11.52
N GLN A 676 -28.03 33.53 -10.61
CA GLN A 676 -27.83 33.95 -9.21
C GLN A 676 -26.75 33.12 -8.51
N ARG A 677 -26.66 31.83 -8.81
CA ARG A 677 -25.58 30.98 -8.30
C ARG A 677 -24.22 31.40 -8.86
N ALA A 678 -24.11 31.67 -10.16
CA ALA A 678 -22.86 32.09 -10.77
C ALA A 678 -22.39 33.47 -10.27
N GLU A 679 -23.32 34.33 -9.84
CA GLU A 679 -23.02 35.62 -9.19
C GLU A 679 -22.53 35.46 -7.74
N SER A 680 -23.13 34.55 -6.97
CA SER A 680 -22.74 34.30 -5.58
C SER A 680 -21.51 33.41 -5.43
N ASP A 681 -21.30 32.48 -6.35
CA ASP A 681 -20.31 31.41 -6.28
C ASP A 681 -19.52 31.29 -7.60
N ILE A 682 -18.45 32.08 -7.67
CA ILE A 682 -17.60 32.24 -8.85
C ILE A 682 -16.63 31.04 -8.97
N ARG A 683 -17.15 29.90 -9.43
CA ARG A 683 -16.41 28.66 -9.71
C ARG A 683 -16.74 28.10 -11.10
N PRO A 684 -15.83 27.33 -11.73
CA PRO A 684 -16.06 26.74 -13.05
C PRO A 684 -17.39 25.98 -13.15
N GLU A 685 -17.74 25.20 -12.13
CA GLU A 685 -18.93 24.35 -12.09
C GLU A 685 -20.22 25.17 -12.16
N SER A 686 -20.26 26.34 -11.51
CA SER A 686 -21.43 27.23 -11.54
C SER A 686 -21.71 27.75 -12.95
N PHE A 687 -20.66 28.09 -13.70
CA PHE A 687 -20.78 28.51 -15.09
C PHE A 687 -21.09 27.36 -16.04
N ILE A 688 -20.53 26.17 -15.79
CA ILE A 688 -20.85 24.94 -16.55
C ILE A 688 -22.33 24.60 -16.42
N ASP A 689 -22.88 24.64 -15.21
CA ASP A 689 -24.29 24.34 -14.98
C ASP A 689 -25.19 25.32 -15.76
N LEU A 690 -24.85 26.61 -15.76
CA LEU A 690 -25.54 27.63 -16.57
C LEU A 690 -25.39 27.38 -18.08
N ALA A 691 -24.20 27.01 -18.56
CA ALA A 691 -23.96 26.67 -19.97
C ALA A 691 -24.81 25.49 -20.44
N ASN A 692 -24.92 24.45 -19.61
CA ASN A 692 -25.70 23.25 -19.91
C ASN A 692 -27.18 23.57 -20.07
N VAL A 693 -27.71 24.46 -19.22
CA VAL A 693 -29.09 24.95 -19.34
C VAL A 693 -29.29 25.72 -20.65
N LEU A 694 -28.38 26.65 -20.99
CA LEU A 694 -28.43 27.41 -22.24
C LEU A 694 -28.37 26.51 -23.48
N MET A 695 -27.51 25.49 -23.47
CA MET A 695 -27.42 24.50 -24.56
C MET A 695 -28.72 23.70 -24.71
N ASN A 696 -29.31 23.24 -23.60
CA ASN A 696 -30.59 22.50 -23.61
C ASN A 696 -31.76 23.34 -24.14
N MET A 697 -31.67 24.67 -24.08
CA MET A 697 -32.67 25.60 -24.63
C MET A 697 -32.41 26.00 -26.08
N GLY A 698 -31.34 25.50 -26.69
CA GLY A 698 -30.91 25.89 -28.04
C GLY A 698 -30.19 27.25 -28.11
N GLN A 699 -29.92 27.91 -26.98
CA GLN A 699 -29.16 29.17 -26.91
C GLN A 699 -27.65 28.92 -26.93
N ILE A 700 -27.17 28.15 -27.90
CA ILE A 700 -25.81 27.62 -27.97
C ILE A 700 -24.78 28.75 -28.11
N GLU A 701 -25.07 29.78 -28.90
CA GLU A 701 -24.14 30.91 -29.09
C GLU A 701 -23.88 31.70 -27.81
N GLN A 702 -24.91 31.90 -26.99
CA GLN A 702 -24.76 32.58 -25.69
C GLN A 702 -23.91 31.72 -24.74
N SER A 703 -24.12 30.41 -24.75
CA SER A 703 -23.30 29.45 -24.00
C SER A 703 -21.82 29.54 -24.40
N VAL A 704 -21.53 29.50 -25.71
CA VAL A 704 -20.16 29.65 -26.23
C VAL A 704 -19.53 30.98 -25.82
N GLN A 705 -20.24 32.10 -25.97
CA GLN A 705 -19.71 33.42 -25.60
C GLN A 705 -19.38 33.51 -24.11
N MET A 706 -20.25 32.96 -23.26
CA MET A 706 -20.05 32.92 -21.81
C MET A 706 -18.86 32.03 -21.45
N LEU A 707 -18.85 30.78 -21.91
CA LEU A 707 -17.78 29.82 -21.63
C LEU A 707 -16.42 30.33 -22.12
N ARG A 708 -16.32 30.97 -23.29
CA ARG A 708 -15.07 31.58 -23.77
C ARG A 708 -14.52 32.64 -22.82
N ARG A 709 -15.39 33.48 -22.24
CA ARG A 709 -14.96 34.50 -21.26
C ARG A 709 -14.50 33.87 -19.95
N VAL A 710 -15.20 32.82 -19.50
CA VAL A 710 -14.92 32.13 -18.24
C VAL A 710 -13.67 31.27 -18.31
N VAL A 711 -13.37 30.64 -19.45
CA VAL A 711 -12.17 29.82 -19.66
C VAL A 711 -10.88 30.60 -19.45
N HIS A 712 -10.84 31.91 -19.78
CA HIS A 712 -9.68 32.74 -19.48
C HIS A 712 -9.44 32.94 -17.98
N LYS A 713 -10.49 32.88 -17.15
CA LYS A 713 -10.39 32.99 -15.70
C LYS A 713 -10.04 31.65 -15.03
N PHE A 714 -10.42 30.54 -15.66
CA PHE A 714 -10.19 29.18 -15.15
C PHE A 714 -9.59 28.27 -16.24
N PRO A 715 -8.34 28.52 -16.66
CA PRO A 715 -7.72 27.77 -17.76
C PRO A 715 -7.45 26.30 -17.39
N ASP A 716 -7.33 25.97 -16.11
CA ASP A 716 -6.95 24.64 -15.63
C ASP A 716 -8.16 23.71 -15.37
N SER A 717 -9.37 24.11 -15.76
CA SER A 717 -10.58 23.29 -15.56
C SER A 717 -10.88 22.44 -16.80
N ALA A 718 -10.56 21.15 -16.75
CA ALA A 718 -10.88 20.21 -17.84
C ALA A 718 -12.40 20.12 -18.14
N PRO A 719 -13.31 20.08 -17.15
CA PRO A 719 -14.76 20.11 -17.41
C PRO A 719 -15.23 21.36 -18.16
N LEU A 720 -14.61 22.51 -17.91
CA LEU A 720 -14.97 23.76 -18.57
C LEU A 720 -14.59 23.74 -20.07
N TRP A 721 -13.37 23.30 -20.38
CA TRP A 721 -12.93 23.09 -21.77
C TRP A 721 -13.76 22.03 -22.49
N THR A 722 -14.18 20.98 -21.78
CA THR A 722 -15.05 19.93 -22.32
C THR A 722 -16.40 20.49 -22.72
N ASN A 723 -17.07 21.23 -21.84
CA ASN A 723 -18.37 21.84 -22.15
C ASN A 723 -18.27 22.91 -23.23
N LEU A 724 -17.16 23.65 -23.30
CA LEU A 724 -16.90 24.56 -24.41
C LEU A 724 -16.74 23.80 -25.74
N GLY A 725 -16.04 22.66 -25.72
CA GLY A 725 -15.92 21.77 -26.86
C GLY A 725 -17.28 21.24 -27.34
N VAL A 726 -18.13 20.79 -26.41
CA VAL A 726 -19.50 20.36 -26.70
C VAL A 726 -20.34 21.51 -27.28
N ALA A 727 -20.28 22.70 -26.68
CA ALA A 727 -20.98 23.88 -27.19
C ALA A 727 -20.55 24.24 -28.61
N PHE A 728 -19.25 24.16 -28.92
CA PHE A 728 -18.75 24.37 -30.28
C PHE A 728 -19.22 23.28 -31.25
N ALA A 729 -19.25 22.02 -30.82
CA ALA A 729 -19.73 20.89 -31.62
C ALA A 729 -21.21 21.07 -31.99
N LEU A 730 -22.05 21.47 -31.02
CA LEU A 730 -23.46 21.78 -31.25
C LEU A 730 -23.68 23.01 -32.16
N SER A 731 -22.68 23.88 -32.29
CA SER A 731 -22.69 25.03 -33.20
C SER A 731 -22.06 24.76 -34.57
N ASP A 732 -21.86 23.48 -34.93
CA ASP A 732 -21.17 23.01 -36.16
C ASP A 732 -19.72 23.52 -36.34
N LYS A 733 -19.08 24.00 -35.26
CA LYS A 733 -17.69 24.48 -35.25
C LYS A 733 -16.74 23.38 -34.81
N VAL A 734 -16.71 22.29 -35.58
CA VAL A 734 -16.05 21.02 -35.20
C VAL A 734 -14.53 21.16 -34.99
N SER A 735 -13.86 22.06 -35.72
CA SER A 735 -12.42 22.32 -35.56
C SER A 735 -12.06 22.92 -34.19
N PHE A 736 -12.87 23.88 -33.71
CA PHE A 736 -12.72 24.48 -32.38
C PHE A 736 -13.12 23.49 -31.29
N ALA A 737 -14.16 22.69 -31.53
CA ALA A 737 -14.56 21.61 -30.62
C ALA A 737 -13.41 20.62 -30.38
N ARG A 738 -12.76 20.15 -31.46
CA ARG A 738 -11.59 19.28 -31.40
C ARG A 738 -10.47 19.89 -30.56
N HIS A 739 -10.14 21.16 -30.81
CA HIS A 739 -9.08 21.85 -30.05
C HIS A 739 -9.39 21.89 -28.55
N CYS A 740 -10.61 22.29 -28.17
CA CYS A 740 -11.02 22.39 -26.77
C CYS A 740 -10.97 21.03 -26.07
N LEU A 741 -11.44 19.96 -26.72
CA LEU A 741 -11.41 18.62 -26.16
C LEU A 741 -9.98 18.06 -26.02
N CYS A 742 -9.08 18.36 -26.97
CA CYS A 742 -7.67 17.99 -26.84
C CYS A 742 -6.99 18.74 -25.68
N VAL A 743 -7.35 20.00 -25.44
CA VAL A 743 -6.85 20.76 -24.27
C VAL A 743 -7.43 20.17 -22.99
N ALA A 744 -8.73 19.87 -22.94
CA ALA A 744 -9.38 19.21 -21.82
C ALA A 744 -8.70 17.88 -21.47
N ALA A 745 -8.41 17.04 -22.47
CA ALA A 745 -7.76 15.74 -22.27
C ALA A 745 -6.35 15.83 -21.69
N LYS A 746 -5.62 16.93 -21.93
CA LYS A 746 -4.28 17.17 -21.35
C LYS A 746 -4.32 17.57 -19.88
N ILE A 747 -5.41 18.21 -19.46
CA ILE A 747 -5.57 18.75 -18.10
C ILE A 747 -6.33 17.77 -17.21
N ALA A 748 -7.13 16.90 -17.82
CA ALA A 748 -8.02 15.96 -17.13
C ALA A 748 -7.29 15.02 -16.18
N THR A 749 -7.96 14.72 -15.07
CA THR A 749 -7.59 13.61 -14.18
C THR A 749 -8.07 12.26 -14.75
N ASP A 750 -7.51 11.15 -14.28
CA ASP A 750 -7.84 9.79 -14.77
C ASP A 750 -9.35 9.46 -14.71
N ASN A 751 -10.07 10.04 -13.74
CA ASN A 751 -11.52 9.87 -13.60
C ASN A 751 -12.33 10.63 -14.67
N GLU A 752 -11.81 11.74 -15.17
CA GLU A 752 -12.48 12.61 -16.14
C GLU A 752 -12.10 12.25 -17.58
N SER A 753 -10.93 11.66 -17.78
CA SER A 753 -10.36 11.40 -19.10
C SER A 753 -11.23 10.49 -19.96
N SER A 754 -11.92 9.49 -19.39
CA SER A 754 -12.79 8.58 -20.14
C SER A 754 -13.85 9.31 -20.97
N LYS A 755 -14.63 10.19 -20.32
CA LYS A 755 -15.70 10.96 -20.98
C LYS A 755 -15.14 11.91 -22.02
N ILE A 756 -14.01 12.55 -21.73
CA ILE A 756 -13.37 13.49 -22.66
C ILE A 756 -12.88 12.75 -23.91
N TYR A 757 -12.26 11.58 -23.75
CA TYR A 757 -11.86 10.74 -24.87
C TYR A 757 -13.06 10.17 -25.64
N ALA A 758 -14.18 9.87 -24.97
CA ALA A 758 -15.43 9.51 -25.65
C ALA A 758 -15.94 10.66 -26.54
N TYR A 759 -15.95 11.90 -26.05
CA TYR A 759 -16.27 13.07 -26.87
C TYR A 759 -15.27 13.31 -28.00
N CYS A 760 -13.96 13.08 -27.76
CA CYS A 760 -12.95 13.15 -28.82
C CYS A 760 -13.22 12.12 -29.93
N THR A 761 -13.61 10.90 -29.55
CA THR A 761 -13.99 9.83 -30.48
C THR A 761 -15.19 10.24 -31.32
N TYR A 762 -16.22 10.83 -30.71
CA TYR A 762 -17.40 11.34 -31.42
C TYR A 762 -17.03 12.45 -32.42
N ILE A 763 -16.18 13.39 -32.03
CA ILE A 763 -15.71 14.46 -32.92
C ILE A 763 -14.82 13.92 -34.05
N ALA A 764 -13.98 12.93 -33.76
CA ALA A 764 -13.16 12.27 -34.78
C ALA A 764 -14.04 11.59 -35.85
N ARG A 765 -15.15 10.96 -35.45
CA ARG A 765 -16.16 10.41 -36.37
C ARG A 765 -16.80 11.48 -37.25
N LEU A 766 -17.19 12.61 -36.65
CA LEU A 766 -17.77 13.73 -37.40
C LEU A 766 -16.81 14.34 -38.43
N ILE A 767 -15.49 14.31 -38.16
CA ILE A 767 -14.45 14.78 -39.09
C ILE A 767 -13.97 13.66 -40.04
N HIS A 768 -14.43 12.42 -39.84
CA HIS A 768 -13.95 11.21 -40.53
C HIS A 768 -12.42 10.95 -40.35
N ASP A 769 -11.85 11.31 -39.19
CA ASP A 769 -10.45 11.01 -38.83
C ASP A 769 -10.36 9.65 -38.10
N THR A 770 -10.18 8.59 -38.89
CA THR A 770 -10.14 7.20 -38.40
C THR A 770 -8.99 6.91 -37.42
N ASN A 771 -7.85 7.61 -37.53
CA ASN A 771 -6.71 7.38 -36.66
C ASN A 771 -6.93 8.04 -35.29
N LEU A 772 -7.44 9.27 -35.28
CA LEU A 772 -7.82 9.93 -34.04
C LEU A 772 -8.96 9.19 -33.34
N GLU A 773 -9.95 8.71 -34.09
CA GLU A 773 -11.06 7.90 -33.57
C GLU A 773 -10.54 6.65 -32.84
N TYR A 774 -9.69 5.85 -33.49
CA TYR A 774 -9.14 4.64 -32.89
C TYR A 774 -8.34 4.93 -31.60
N ARG A 775 -7.45 5.94 -31.65
CA ARG A 775 -6.63 6.31 -30.50
C ARG A 775 -7.44 6.83 -29.33
N ALA A 776 -8.42 7.69 -29.60
CA ALA A 776 -9.30 8.25 -28.58
C ALA A 776 -10.17 7.15 -27.97
N MET A 777 -10.69 6.23 -28.78
CA MET A 777 -11.51 5.12 -28.31
C MET A 777 -10.72 4.16 -27.41
N ASP A 778 -9.50 3.78 -27.82
CA ASP A 778 -8.61 2.93 -27.00
C ASP A 778 -8.22 3.62 -25.69
N ALA A 779 -7.92 4.92 -25.73
CA ALA A 779 -7.64 5.71 -24.53
C ALA A 779 -8.86 5.79 -23.59
N ALA A 780 -10.08 5.96 -24.13
CA ALA A 780 -11.30 5.97 -23.34
C ALA A 780 -11.53 4.63 -22.62
N LYS A 781 -11.39 3.51 -23.36
CA LYS A 781 -11.51 2.15 -22.80
C LYS A 781 -10.48 1.87 -21.71
N ARG A 782 -9.23 2.32 -21.88
CA ARG A 782 -8.18 2.16 -20.86
C ARG A 782 -8.43 3.00 -19.61
N SER A 783 -9.01 4.19 -19.77
CA SER A 783 -9.30 5.10 -18.65
C SER A 783 -10.46 4.58 -17.79
N ASN A 784 -11.59 4.21 -18.40
CA ASN A 784 -12.70 3.59 -17.66
C ASN A 784 -13.49 2.61 -18.55
N PRO A 785 -13.24 1.29 -18.42
CA PRO A 785 -13.99 0.26 -19.14
C PRO A 785 -15.46 0.15 -18.73
N TYR A 786 -15.93 0.81 -17.67
CA TYR A 786 -17.31 0.75 -17.19
C TYR A 786 -18.13 1.96 -17.62
N ASP A 787 -17.55 2.87 -18.40
CA ASP A 787 -18.24 4.05 -18.89
C ASP A 787 -19.23 3.66 -20.01
N PRO A 788 -20.55 3.88 -19.84
CA PRO A 788 -21.54 3.51 -20.84
C PRO A 788 -21.34 4.26 -22.16
N ASP A 789 -20.86 5.51 -22.13
CA ASP A 789 -20.69 6.31 -23.36
C ASP A 789 -19.62 5.68 -24.28
N VAL A 790 -18.60 5.04 -23.70
CA VAL A 790 -17.52 4.35 -24.43
C VAL A 790 -18.07 3.12 -25.16
N TRP A 791 -18.90 2.32 -24.50
CA TRP A 791 -19.50 1.13 -25.10
C TRP A 791 -20.60 1.48 -26.10
N GLN A 792 -21.36 2.55 -25.86
CA GLN A 792 -22.31 3.09 -26.82
C GLN A 792 -21.62 3.43 -28.15
N LEU A 793 -20.49 4.15 -28.08
CA LEU A 793 -19.72 4.48 -29.26
C LEU A 793 -19.14 3.21 -29.92
N SER A 794 -18.75 2.21 -29.13
CA SER A 794 -18.20 0.94 -29.65
C SER A 794 -19.26 0.11 -30.37
N ALA A 795 -20.51 0.13 -29.91
CA ALA A 795 -21.62 -0.56 -30.56
C ALA A 795 -21.95 0.03 -31.96
N GLN A 796 -21.69 1.33 -32.14
CA GLN A 796 -21.92 2.02 -33.40
C GLN A 796 -20.76 1.88 -34.40
N ASP A 797 -19.63 1.26 -34.02
CA ASP A 797 -18.49 1.07 -34.91
C ASP A 797 -18.78 -0.04 -35.94
N GLN A 798 -18.97 0.37 -37.20
CA GLN A 798 -19.13 -0.54 -38.34
C GLN A 798 -17.80 -0.89 -39.02
N SER A 799 -16.69 -0.28 -38.61
CA SER A 799 -15.48 -0.17 -39.45
C SER A 799 -14.40 -1.23 -39.18
N HIS A 800 -14.47 -1.98 -38.07
CA HIS A 800 -13.37 -2.86 -37.66
C HIS A 800 -13.74 -4.32 -37.37
N GLY A 801 -14.59 -4.88 -38.23
CA GLY A 801 -14.62 -6.33 -38.46
C GLY A 801 -13.36 -6.83 -39.20
N SER A 802 -12.26 -7.00 -38.47
CA SER A 802 -11.16 -7.94 -38.78
C SER A 802 -10.44 -7.79 -40.13
N ARG A 803 -9.27 -7.12 -40.11
CA ARG A 803 -8.21 -7.30 -41.13
C ARG A 803 -7.55 -8.68 -41.09
N ASN A 804 -7.90 -9.57 -40.15
CA ASN A 804 -7.30 -10.90 -40.01
C ASN A 804 -8.36 -11.97 -39.72
N LYS A 805 -8.99 -12.50 -40.77
CA LYS A 805 -9.41 -13.91 -40.93
C LYS A 805 -10.20 -14.06 -42.23
N LYS A 806 -9.66 -14.87 -43.16
CA LYS A 806 -10.40 -15.45 -44.28
C LYS A 806 -11.34 -16.51 -43.70
N SER A 807 -12.60 -16.15 -43.51
CA SER A 807 -13.69 -17.07 -43.17
C SER A 807 -14.99 -16.53 -43.78
N ASN A 808 -15.86 -17.45 -44.19
CA ASN A 808 -17.07 -17.31 -45.01
C ASN A 808 -17.89 -16.02 -44.76
N ARG A 809 -18.33 -15.39 -45.87
CA ARG A 809 -19.08 -14.11 -45.92
C ARG A 809 -20.35 -14.10 -45.04
N ASN A 810 -21.04 -15.23 -44.86
CA ASN A 810 -22.29 -15.28 -44.07
C ASN A 810 -22.06 -15.39 -42.55
N ASN A 811 -21.00 -16.08 -42.09
CA ASN A 811 -20.66 -16.14 -40.66
C ASN A 811 -20.00 -14.85 -40.13
N LYS A 812 -19.47 -14.00 -41.02
CA LYS A 812 -18.91 -12.71 -40.61
C LYS A 812 -19.98 -11.73 -40.15
N LYS A 813 -21.14 -11.68 -40.82
CA LYS A 813 -22.19 -10.67 -40.58
C LYS A 813 -22.90 -10.89 -39.24
N THR A 814 -23.21 -12.15 -38.90
CA THR A 814 -23.83 -12.54 -37.63
C THR A 814 -22.91 -12.32 -36.43
N ASN A 815 -21.62 -12.63 -36.54
CA ASN A 815 -20.66 -12.36 -35.46
C ASN A 815 -20.51 -10.85 -35.19
N THR A 816 -20.45 -10.00 -36.21
CA THR A 816 -20.40 -8.54 -36.02
C THR A 816 -21.67 -7.96 -35.38
N LEU A 817 -22.86 -8.46 -35.73
CA LEU A 817 -24.11 -8.01 -35.11
C LEU A 817 -24.20 -8.44 -33.64
N MET A 818 -23.71 -9.63 -33.31
CA MET A 818 -23.66 -10.11 -31.92
C MET A 818 -22.66 -9.31 -31.07
N ASP A 819 -21.50 -8.94 -31.62
CA ASP A 819 -20.52 -8.08 -30.94
C ASP A 819 -21.10 -6.69 -30.66
N GLN A 820 -21.83 -6.11 -31.62
CA GLN A 820 -22.54 -4.83 -31.45
C GLN A 820 -23.67 -4.92 -30.41
N LEU A 821 -24.41 -6.04 -30.39
CA LEU A 821 -25.43 -6.30 -29.38
C LEU A 821 -24.81 -6.40 -27.99
N ASN A 822 -23.72 -7.15 -27.83
CA ASN A 822 -23.01 -7.28 -26.55
C ASN A 822 -22.51 -5.92 -26.05
N ALA A 823 -21.88 -5.12 -26.91
CA ALA A 823 -21.46 -3.76 -26.55
C ALA A 823 -22.65 -2.87 -26.15
N SER A 824 -23.78 -2.99 -26.84
CA SER A 824 -25.01 -2.24 -26.52
C SER A 824 -25.62 -2.67 -25.19
N LEU A 825 -25.64 -3.97 -24.89
CA LEU A 825 -26.13 -4.51 -23.63
C LEU A 825 -25.25 -4.11 -22.45
N ILE A 826 -23.92 -4.20 -22.60
CA ILE A 826 -22.96 -3.69 -21.61
C ILE A 826 -23.22 -2.21 -21.35
N SER A 827 -23.36 -1.43 -22.42
CA SER A 827 -23.68 0.00 -22.29
C SER A 827 -25.00 0.21 -21.54
N TYR A 828 -26.04 -0.59 -21.83
CA TYR A 828 -27.34 -0.51 -21.18
C TYR A 828 -27.29 -0.86 -19.69
N GLU A 829 -26.50 -1.87 -19.30
CA GLU A 829 -26.28 -2.27 -17.90
C GLU A 829 -25.63 -1.16 -17.08
N PHE A 830 -24.61 -0.49 -17.64
CA PHE A 830 -23.91 0.62 -16.96
C PHE A 830 -24.56 1.99 -17.16
N GLY A 831 -25.48 2.15 -18.14
CA GLY A 831 -26.14 3.41 -18.42
C GLY A 831 -27.26 3.33 -19.46
N THR A 832 -28.49 3.64 -19.04
CA THR A 832 -29.66 3.65 -19.93
C THR A 832 -29.77 4.95 -20.73
N SER A 833 -29.65 4.85 -22.06
CA SER A 833 -29.95 5.92 -23.03
C SER A 833 -31.09 5.49 -23.96
N PRO A 834 -32.09 6.35 -24.25
CA PRO A 834 -33.21 6.01 -25.13
C PRO A 834 -32.74 5.53 -26.52
N ASN A 835 -31.64 6.09 -27.02
CA ASN A 835 -31.07 5.72 -28.31
C ASN A 835 -30.49 4.30 -28.30
N ILE A 836 -29.92 3.87 -27.18
CA ILE A 836 -29.35 2.53 -27.01
C ILE A 836 -30.46 1.49 -26.92
N ILE A 837 -31.54 1.77 -26.19
CA ILE A 837 -32.70 0.87 -26.09
C ILE A 837 -33.31 0.62 -27.47
N LYS A 838 -33.49 1.67 -28.28
CA LYS A 838 -33.93 1.56 -29.68
C LYS A 838 -32.94 0.76 -30.54
N HIS A 839 -31.64 0.97 -30.33
CA HIS A 839 -30.60 0.26 -31.07
C HIS A 839 -30.58 -1.24 -30.73
N ILE A 840 -30.69 -1.60 -29.46
CA ILE A 840 -30.81 -2.99 -28.98
C ILE A 840 -32.02 -3.66 -29.60
N ALA A 841 -33.20 -3.01 -29.59
CA ALA A 841 -34.40 -3.54 -30.21
C ALA A 841 -34.19 -3.83 -31.72
N ARG A 842 -33.56 -2.90 -32.46
CA ARG A 842 -33.21 -3.11 -33.88
C ARG A 842 -32.23 -4.26 -34.09
N LEU A 843 -31.21 -4.37 -33.24
CA LEU A 843 -30.23 -5.46 -33.31
C LEU A 843 -30.89 -6.82 -33.08
N TYR A 844 -31.78 -6.95 -32.08
CA TYR A 844 -32.54 -8.18 -31.86
C TYR A 844 -33.47 -8.53 -33.02
N LEU A 845 -34.13 -7.55 -33.64
CA LEU A 845 -34.91 -7.79 -34.88
C LEU A 845 -34.01 -8.30 -36.01
N SER A 846 -32.82 -7.73 -36.18
CA SER A 846 -31.86 -8.15 -37.21
C SER A 846 -31.27 -9.56 -36.95
N LEU A 847 -31.21 -9.97 -35.69
CA LEU A 847 -30.76 -11.30 -35.25
C LEU A 847 -31.90 -12.33 -35.21
N ASN A 848 -33.12 -11.94 -35.59
CA ASN A 848 -34.32 -12.77 -35.60
C ASN A 848 -34.74 -13.28 -34.20
N ASP A 849 -34.57 -12.45 -33.17
CA ASP A 849 -35.10 -12.67 -31.82
C ASP A 849 -36.17 -11.62 -31.48
N PRO A 850 -37.40 -11.82 -31.99
CA PRO A 850 -38.43 -10.78 -31.94
C PRO A 850 -39.06 -10.63 -30.54
N LEU A 851 -38.85 -11.57 -29.62
CA LEU A 851 -39.37 -11.49 -28.25
C LEU A 851 -38.57 -10.47 -27.42
N HIS A 852 -37.24 -10.58 -27.43
CA HIS A 852 -36.36 -9.60 -26.77
C HIS A 852 -36.45 -8.24 -27.46
N ALA A 853 -36.53 -8.23 -28.80
CA ALA A 853 -36.80 -7.00 -29.55
C ALA A 853 -38.06 -6.29 -29.07
N LEU A 854 -39.17 -7.02 -28.89
CA LEU A 854 -40.42 -6.45 -28.39
C LEU A 854 -40.26 -5.85 -26.98
N GLY A 855 -39.55 -6.54 -26.07
CA GLY A 855 -39.31 -6.04 -24.71
C GLY A 855 -38.59 -4.70 -24.69
N PHE A 856 -37.52 -4.56 -25.49
CA PHE A 856 -36.79 -3.30 -25.62
C PHE A 856 -37.58 -2.25 -26.44
N ALA A 857 -38.34 -2.66 -27.46
CA ALA A 857 -39.18 -1.77 -28.24
C ALA A 857 -40.28 -1.11 -27.39
N LEU A 858 -40.97 -1.89 -26.55
CA LEU A 858 -41.94 -1.39 -25.58
C LEU A 858 -41.30 -0.44 -24.56
N SER A 859 -40.08 -0.78 -24.11
CA SER A 859 -39.32 0.09 -23.19
C SER A 859 -38.87 1.41 -23.85
N SER A 860 -38.72 1.42 -25.18
CA SER A 860 -38.36 2.61 -25.95
C SER A 860 -39.54 3.49 -26.37
N ASP A 861 -40.77 3.00 -26.17
CA ASP A 861 -42.03 3.62 -26.59
C ASP A 861 -42.01 4.11 -28.06
N ASP A 862 -41.39 3.33 -28.95
CA ASP A 862 -41.29 3.63 -30.38
C ASP A 862 -42.32 2.79 -31.15
N PRO A 863 -43.46 3.38 -31.61
CA PRO A 863 -44.54 2.62 -32.21
C PRO A 863 -44.11 1.84 -33.46
N SER A 864 -43.13 2.36 -34.19
CA SER A 864 -42.60 1.70 -35.39
C SER A 864 -41.87 0.40 -35.06
N LEU A 865 -41.04 0.40 -34.00
CA LEU A 865 -40.31 -0.77 -33.53
C LEU A 865 -41.22 -1.77 -32.82
N ILE A 866 -42.23 -1.28 -32.10
CA ILE A 866 -43.26 -2.13 -31.47
C ILE A 866 -44.05 -2.86 -32.57
N ALA A 867 -44.51 -2.15 -33.60
CA ALA A 867 -45.21 -2.73 -34.74
C ALA A 867 -44.34 -3.77 -35.47
N ALA A 868 -43.08 -3.43 -35.78
CA ALA A 868 -42.14 -4.35 -36.44
C ALA A 868 -41.84 -5.60 -35.59
N SER A 869 -41.78 -5.47 -34.26
CA SER A 869 -41.55 -6.59 -33.35
C SER A 869 -42.77 -7.51 -33.25
N TYR A 870 -43.99 -6.95 -33.17
CA TYR A 870 -45.22 -7.76 -33.20
C TYR A 870 -45.42 -8.45 -34.54
N GLU A 871 -45.07 -7.78 -35.64
CA GLU A 871 -45.09 -8.36 -36.97
C GLU A 871 -44.12 -9.55 -37.08
N ALA A 872 -42.89 -9.40 -36.59
CA ALA A 872 -41.90 -10.48 -36.56
C ALA A 872 -42.35 -11.66 -35.67
N LEU A 873 -43.20 -11.41 -34.67
CA LEU A 873 -43.87 -12.45 -33.87
C LEU A 873 -45.11 -13.07 -34.55
N GLY A 874 -45.52 -12.57 -35.72
CA GLY A 874 -46.72 -13.00 -36.43
C GLY A 874 -48.04 -12.52 -35.81
N LYS A 875 -48.01 -11.54 -34.89
CA LYS A 875 -49.19 -10.94 -34.25
C LYS A 875 -49.59 -9.67 -34.99
N TYR A 876 -50.10 -9.84 -36.20
CA TYR A 876 -50.37 -8.73 -37.12
C TYR A 876 -51.48 -7.79 -36.64
N ASP A 877 -52.42 -8.31 -35.84
CA ASP A 877 -53.50 -7.57 -35.18
C ASP A 877 -52.95 -6.53 -34.20
N LEU A 878 -52.03 -6.95 -33.33
CA LEU A 878 -51.33 -6.07 -32.41
C LEU A 878 -50.30 -5.19 -33.14
N ALA A 879 -49.66 -5.68 -34.19
CA ALA A 879 -48.76 -4.84 -34.99
C ALA A 879 -49.52 -3.65 -35.63
N LEU A 880 -50.76 -3.88 -36.08
CA LEU A 880 -51.59 -2.87 -36.75
C LEU A 880 -52.03 -1.73 -35.80
N THR A 881 -52.20 -2.00 -34.50
CA THR A 881 -52.55 -0.95 -33.53
C THR A 881 -51.42 0.07 -33.32
N PHE A 882 -50.15 -0.34 -33.49
CA PHE A 882 -48.97 0.50 -33.32
C PHE A 882 -48.38 1.01 -34.64
N ALA A 883 -48.79 0.46 -35.78
CA ALA A 883 -48.36 0.93 -37.09
C ALA A 883 -48.77 2.39 -37.32
N GLN A 884 -47.84 3.24 -37.76
CA GLN A 884 -48.12 4.64 -38.08
C GLN A 884 -48.25 4.86 -39.60
N ASP A 885 -47.40 4.21 -40.39
CA ASP A 885 -47.37 4.34 -41.85
C ASP A 885 -48.55 3.60 -42.52
N GLU A 886 -49.24 4.30 -43.41
CA GLU A 886 -50.39 3.79 -44.14
C GLU A 886 -50.03 2.59 -45.03
N ALA A 887 -48.81 2.55 -45.58
CA ALA A 887 -48.33 1.40 -46.33
C ALA A 887 -48.16 0.16 -45.43
N THR A 888 -47.61 0.33 -44.22
CA THR A 888 -47.49 -0.77 -43.24
C THR A 888 -48.84 -1.26 -42.75
N LYS A 889 -49.81 -0.35 -42.50
CA LYS A 889 -51.18 -0.72 -42.11
C LYS A 889 -51.88 -1.54 -43.18
N ASN A 890 -51.82 -1.10 -44.43
CA ASN A 890 -52.42 -1.79 -45.57
C ASN A 890 -51.80 -3.17 -45.82
N ARG A 891 -50.49 -3.28 -45.58
CA ARG A 891 -49.76 -4.56 -45.66
C ARG A 891 -50.16 -5.51 -44.53
N LEU A 892 -50.19 -5.04 -43.29
CA LEU A 892 -50.57 -5.86 -42.12
C LEU A 892 -52.04 -6.30 -42.17
N SER A 893 -52.95 -5.43 -42.63
CA SER A 893 -54.36 -5.78 -42.82
C SER A 893 -54.54 -6.87 -43.87
N SER A 894 -53.74 -6.85 -44.95
CA SER A 894 -53.76 -7.91 -45.97
C SER A 894 -53.30 -9.27 -45.43
N LEU A 895 -52.38 -9.30 -44.46
CA LEU A 895 -51.87 -10.52 -43.83
C LEU A 895 -52.85 -11.15 -42.83
N LEU A 896 -53.76 -10.36 -42.25
CA LEU A 896 -54.80 -10.81 -41.30
C LEU A 896 -55.97 -11.55 -41.95
N ARG A 897 -56.01 -11.67 -43.28
CA ARG A 897 -57.13 -12.27 -44.04
C ARG A 897 -58.50 -11.65 -43.72
N GLU A 898 -58.54 -10.39 -43.33
CA GLU A 898 -59.79 -9.64 -43.29
C GLU A 898 -60.06 -9.04 -44.67
N LYS A 899 -61.34 -8.94 -45.06
CA LYS A 899 -61.75 -8.31 -46.32
C LYS A 899 -61.17 -6.90 -46.37
N ASN A 900 -60.19 -6.70 -47.24
CA ASN A 900 -59.59 -5.40 -47.43
C ASN A 900 -60.55 -4.61 -48.32
N SER A 901 -61.20 -3.56 -47.80
CA SER A 901 -62.24 -2.81 -48.55
C SER A 901 -61.73 -2.20 -49.87
N ASN A 902 -60.41 -2.07 -50.02
CA ASN A 902 -59.78 -1.40 -51.15
C ASN A 902 -59.10 -2.33 -52.17
N ASN A 903 -59.12 -3.66 -52.00
CA ASN A 903 -58.34 -4.56 -52.86
C ASN A 903 -59.16 -5.75 -53.39
N GLU A 904 -59.91 -5.50 -54.47
CA GLU A 904 -60.86 -6.44 -55.10
C GLU A 904 -60.22 -7.75 -55.56
N ILE A 905 -59.00 -7.72 -56.12
CA ILE A 905 -58.28 -8.92 -56.60
C ILE A 905 -57.96 -9.87 -55.44
N LEU A 906 -57.52 -9.33 -54.30
CA LEU A 906 -57.18 -10.14 -53.13
C LEU A 906 -58.43 -10.76 -52.51
N ASN A 907 -59.52 -9.99 -52.40
CA ASN A 907 -60.81 -10.49 -51.92
C ASN A 907 -61.34 -11.64 -52.81
N MET A 908 -61.23 -11.51 -54.14
CA MET A 908 -61.63 -12.57 -55.07
C MET A 908 -60.77 -13.83 -54.97
N CYS A 909 -59.45 -13.70 -54.74
CA CYS A 909 -58.58 -14.84 -54.49
C CYS A 909 -58.90 -15.53 -53.15
N ILE A 910 -59.27 -14.77 -52.11
CA ILE A 910 -59.71 -15.31 -50.80
C ILE A 910 -61.02 -16.09 -50.95
N ASP A 911 -61.95 -15.61 -51.80
CA ASP A 911 -63.24 -16.26 -52.10
C ASP A 911 -63.12 -17.43 -53.11
N ASN A 912 -61.89 -17.87 -53.44
CA ASN A 912 -61.59 -18.90 -54.45
C ASN A 912 -62.06 -18.58 -55.88
N ASN A 913 -62.36 -17.33 -56.20
CA ASN A 913 -62.85 -16.90 -57.51
C ASN A 913 -61.68 -16.48 -58.43
N TYR A 914 -60.75 -17.42 -58.66
CA TYR A 914 -59.47 -17.17 -59.34
C TYR A 914 -59.60 -16.76 -60.80
N GLN A 915 -60.74 -17.06 -61.45
CA GLN A 915 -60.97 -16.78 -62.87
C GLN A 915 -61.26 -15.29 -63.13
N GLU A 916 -62.05 -14.65 -62.25
CA GLU A 916 -62.32 -13.22 -62.30
C GLU A 916 -61.09 -12.41 -61.87
N ALA A 917 -60.39 -12.87 -60.83
CA ALA A 917 -59.11 -12.30 -60.42
C ALA A 917 -58.08 -12.30 -61.57
N LEU A 918 -57.99 -13.41 -62.32
CA LEU A 918 -57.11 -13.52 -63.49
C LEU A 918 -57.47 -12.51 -64.59
N ASN A 919 -58.75 -12.29 -64.86
CA ASN A 919 -59.20 -11.37 -65.91
C ASN A 919 -58.85 -9.92 -65.58
N MET A 920 -58.95 -9.50 -64.32
CA MET A 920 -58.52 -8.16 -63.91
C MET A 920 -56.99 -8.01 -63.88
N LEU A 921 -56.26 -9.11 -63.60
CA LEU A 921 -54.79 -9.11 -63.60
C LEU A 921 -54.19 -9.03 -65.01
N LYS A 922 -54.89 -9.51 -66.05
CA LYS A 922 -54.41 -9.45 -67.44
C LYS A 922 -54.21 -8.03 -67.97
N GLU A 923 -54.92 -7.05 -67.43
CA GLU A 923 -54.80 -5.64 -67.83
C GLU A 923 -53.61 -4.93 -67.17
N LYS A 924 -53.02 -5.53 -66.13
CA LYS A 924 -51.92 -4.94 -65.35
C LYS A 924 -50.57 -5.53 -65.76
N THR A 925 -49.57 -4.66 -65.95
CA THR A 925 -48.23 -5.03 -66.44
C THR A 925 -47.15 -5.00 -65.36
N ASP A 926 -47.52 -4.70 -64.11
CA ASP A 926 -46.58 -4.66 -63.00
C ASP A 926 -46.13 -6.07 -62.58
N PHE A 927 -44.89 -6.16 -62.12
CA PHE A 927 -44.21 -7.41 -61.76
C PHE A 927 -45.01 -8.27 -60.77
N ILE A 928 -45.68 -7.64 -59.80
CA ILE A 928 -46.48 -8.33 -58.77
C ILE A 928 -47.76 -8.90 -59.40
N SER A 929 -48.46 -8.14 -60.24
CA SER A 929 -49.65 -8.64 -60.96
C SER A 929 -49.32 -9.79 -61.90
N VAL A 930 -48.16 -9.76 -62.57
CA VAL A 930 -47.72 -10.85 -63.45
C VAL A 930 -47.47 -12.13 -62.65
N ILE A 931 -46.82 -12.05 -61.48
CA ILE A 931 -46.65 -13.21 -60.59
C ILE A 931 -48.00 -13.69 -60.02
N ALA A 932 -48.87 -12.76 -59.61
CA ALA A 932 -50.20 -13.08 -59.12
C ALA A 932 -51.03 -13.81 -60.19
N SER A 933 -50.91 -13.42 -61.46
CA SER A 933 -51.57 -14.10 -62.57
C SER A 933 -51.09 -15.55 -62.73
N ALA A 934 -49.79 -15.81 -62.56
CA ALA A 934 -49.23 -17.16 -62.58
C ALA A 934 -49.75 -18.02 -61.41
N VAL A 935 -49.91 -17.43 -60.22
CA VAL A 935 -50.50 -18.12 -59.07
C VAL A 935 -51.99 -18.42 -59.28
N CYS A 936 -52.76 -17.48 -59.82
CA CYS A 936 -54.17 -17.72 -60.19
C CYS A 936 -54.32 -18.80 -61.26
N LEU A 937 -53.46 -18.82 -62.29
CA LEU A 937 -53.43 -19.88 -63.31
C LEU A 937 -53.11 -21.25 -62.71
N PHE A 938 -52.18 -21.31 -61.75
CA PHE A 938 -51.88 -22.54 -61.03
C PHE A 938 -53.08 -23.05 -60.23
N SER A 939 -53.77 -22.16 -59.49
CA SER A 939 -54.99 -22.52 -58.74
C SER A 939 -56.14 -22.98 -59.64
N LEU A 940 -56.14 -22.60 -60.92
CA LEU A 940 -57.07 -23.06 -61.97
C LEU A 940 -56.56 -24.32 -62.72
N ASP A 941 -55.55 -25.00 -62.19
CA ASP A 941 -54.89 -26.20 -62.75
C ASP A 941 -54.17 -26.01 -64.11
N LYS A 942 -53.97 -24.76 -64.55
CA LYS A 942 -53.23 -24.41 -65.78
C LYS A 942 -51.72 -24.25 -65.54
N LYS A 943 -51.09 -25.34 -65.11
CA LYS A 943 -49.72 -25.32 -64.58
C LYS A 943 -48.64 -24.95 -65.60
N GLU A 944 -48.81 -25.30 -66.88
CA GLU A 944 -47.83 -24.99 -67.93
C GLU A 944 -47.81 -23.51 -68.31
N GLU A 945 -48.97 -22.85 -68.35
CA GLU A 945 -49.09 -21.41 -68.60
C GLU A 945 -48.49 -20.60 -67.45
N ALA A 946 -48.78 -21.01 -66.21
CA ALA A 946 -48.17 -20.43 -65.00
C ALA A 946 -46.64 -20.56 -65.02
N ALA A 947 -46.11 -21.72 -65.45
CA ALA A 947 -44.67 -21.97 -65.53
C ALA A 947 -43.97 -21.02 -66.50
N LYS A 948 -44.52 -20.82 -67.70
CA LYS A 948 -43.95 -19.92 -68.73
C LYS A 948 -43.82 -18.49 -68.21
N ILE A 949 -44.88 -17.97 -67.57
CA ILE A 949 -44.89 -16.61 -67.01
C ILE A 949 -43.77 -16.46 -65.97
N LEU A 950 -43.60 -17.44 -65.08
CA LEU A 950 -42.58 -17.38 -64.03
C LEU A 950 -41.15 -17.47 -64.59
N PHE A 951 -40.91 -18.25 -65.65
CA PHE A 951 -39.61 -18.30 -66.32
C PHE A 951 -39.27 -17.01 -67.05
N ASP A 952 -40.23 -16.41 -67.77
CA ASP A 952 -40.05 -15.13 -68.46
C ASP A 952 -39.72 -14.00 -67.47
N VAL A 953 -40.37 -14.01 -66.31
CA VAL A 953 -40.11 -13.05 -65.22
C VAL A 953 -38.71 -13.28 -64.63
N LYS A 954 -38.29 -14.53 -64.47
CA LYS A 954 -36.96 -14.89 -63.97
C LYS A 954 -35.85 -14.44 -64.93
N GLU A 955 -35.98 -14.67 -66.24
CA GLU A 955 -35.00 -14.22 -67.23
C GLU A 955 -34.87 -12.68 -67.27
N LYS A 956 -36.00 -11.97 -67.18
CA LYS A 956 -35.98 -10.50 -67.12
C LYS A 956 -35.22 -9.98 -65.89
N LEU A 957 -35.36 -10.62 -64.73
CA LEU A 957 -34.63 -10.22 -63.52
C LEU A 957 -33.13 -10.52 -63.58
N ILE A 958 -32.74 -11.69 -64.11
CA ILE A 958 -31.33 -12.06 -64.29
C ILE A 958 -30.62 -11.06 -65.22
N ASN A 959 -31.30 -10.60 -66.28
CA ASN A 959 -30.76 -9.58 -67.18
C ASN A 959 -30.59 -8.21 -66.50
N ILE A 960 -31.47 -7.84 -65.56
CA ILE A 960 -31.35 -6.60 -64.76
C ILE A 960 -30.15 -6.71 -63.79
N GLU A 961 -29.97 -7.85 -63.13
CA GLU A 961 -28.86 -8.09 -62.20
C GLU A 961 -27.50 -7.98 -62.89
N ASN A 962 -27.37 -8.56 -64.09
CA ASN A 962 -26.16 -8.48 -64.90
C ASN A 962 -25.83 -7.04 -65.34
N SER A 963 -26.84 -6.19 -65.58
CA SER A 963 -26.64 -4.78 -65.95
C SER A 963 -26.17 -3.89 -64.78
N HIS A 964 -26.52 -4.23 -63.54
CA HIS A 964 -26.12 -3.47 -62.34
C HIS A 964 -24.75 -3.85 -61.77
N ASN A 965 -24.18 -4.98 -62.19
CA ASN A 965 -22.84 -5.38 -61.78
C ASN A 965 -21.71 -4.69 -62.56
N GLU A 966 -22.00 -4.04 -63.69
CA GLU A 966 -21.00 -3.25 -64.44
C GLU A 966 -20.81 -1.81 -63.89
N THR A 967 -21.72 -1.29 -63.06
CA THR A 967 -21.68 0.11 -62.56
C THR A 967 -21.41 0.26 -61.06
N LYS A 968 -20.88 -0.75 -60.37
CA LYS A 968 -20.56 -0.67 -58.93
C LYS A 968 -19.07 -0.39 -58.67
N VAL A 969 -18.63 0.81 -59.06
CA VAL A 969 -17.57 1.56 -58.36
C VAL A 969 -18.16 2.95 -58.13
N THR A 970 -18.18 3.38 -56.86
CA THR A 970 -18.69 4.65 -56.31
C THR A 970 -20.21 4.87 -56.29
N SER A 971 -20.84 4.57 -55.14
CA SER A 971 -21.70 5.51 -54.39
C SER A 971 -22.46 4.76 -53.28
N SER A 972 -22.03 4.97 -52.04
CA SER A 972 -22.83 4.76 -50.84
C SER A 972 -23.86 5.89 -50.76
N GLU A 973 -25.14 5.56 -50.85
CA GLU A 973 -26.35 6.35 -50.52
C GLU A 973 -27.46 5.96 -51.50
N ASN A 974 -28.22 4.91 -51.17
CA ASN A 974 -29.60 4.70 -51.59
C ASN A 974 -30.13 3.40 -50.94
N GLU A 975 -30.92 3.56 -49.87
CA GLU A 975 -31.52 2.48 -49.07
C GLU A 975 -32.71 1.76 -49.74
N ASN A 976 -32.93 1.92 -51.05
CA ASN A 976 -34.04 1.26 -51.77
C ASN A 976 -33.58 0.43 -52.98
N CYS A 977 -32.45 -0.27 -52.85
CA CYS A 977 -32.10 -1.28 -53.84
C CYS A 977 -32.85 -2.57 -53.50
N TYR A 978 -33.94 -2.87 -54.21
CA TYR A 978 -34.61 -4.18 -54.15
C TYR A 978 -33.54 -5.27 -54.23
N ASN A 979 -33.52 -6.19 -53.26
CA ASN A 979 -32.66 -7.37 -53.29
C ASN A 979 -33.14 -8.29 -54.43
N VAL A 980 -32.64 -8.05 -55.64
CA VAL A 980 -32.94 -8.86 -56.83
C VAL A 980 -32.68 -10.34 -56.54
N ASP A 981 -31.62 -10.66 -55.79
CA ASP A 981 -31.27 -12.01 -55.34
C ASP A 981 -32.37 -12.67 -54.50
N GLN A 982 -33.02 -11.93 -53.57
CA GLN A 982 -34.12 -12.46 -52.75
C GLN A 982 -35.38 -12.69 -53.58
N LEU A 983 -35.63 -11.84 -54.57
CA LEU A 983 -36.76 -11.99 -55.50
C LEU A 983 -36.54 -13.21 -56.41
N ILE A 984 -35.33 -13.41 -56.93
CA ILE A 984 -34.96 -14.59 -57.72
C ILE A 984 -35.08 -15.86 -56.89
N ASP A 985 -34.65 -15.84 -55.63
CA ASP A 985 -34.77 -16.98 -54.71
C ASP A 985 -36.24 -17.34 -54.42
N GLY A 986 -37.08 -16.33 -54.14
CA GLY A 986 -38.52 -16.49 -53.97
C GLY A 986 -39.21 -17.05 -55.23
N LEU A 987 -38.83 -16.55 -56.41
CA LEU A 987 -39.29 -17.07 -57.71
C LEU A 987 -38.86 -18.51 -57.93
N ASN A 988 -37.61 -18.87 -57.61
CA ASN A 988 -37.11 -20.25 -57.72
C ASN A 988 -37.93 -21.22 -56.85
N LYS A 989 -38.27 -20.82 -55.62
CA LYS A 989 -39.15 -21.61 -54.74
C LYS A 989 -40.56 -21.76 -55.32
N LEU A 990 -41.11 -20.69 -55.90
CA LEU A 990 -42.43 -20.71 -56.54
C LEU A 990 -42.45 -21.64 -57.77
N ILE A 991 -41.44 -21.51 -58.64
CA ILE A 991 -41.20 -22.34 -59.82
C ILE A 991 -41.09 -23.82 -59.44
N LEU A 992 -40.37 -24.14 -58.36
CA LEU A 992 -40.25 -25.53 -57.89
C LEU A 992 -41.55 -26.09 -57.29
N LYS A 993 -42.47 -25.25 -56.79
CA LYS A 993 -43.78 -25.66 -56.23
C LYS A 993 -44.89 -25.78 -57.29
N ILE A 994 -44.89 -24.93 -58.31
CA ILE A 994 -46.01 -24.75 -59.26
C ILE A 994 -45.92 -25.70 -60.46
N ILE A 995 -44.72 -26.06 -60.89
CA ILE A 995 -44.51 -26.73 -62.20
C ILE A 995 -44.75 -28.25 -62.11
N PRO A 996 -45.38 -28.89 -63.12
CA PRO A 996 -45.62 -30.34 -63.17
C PRO A 996 -44.32 -31.15 -63.10
N LYS A 997 -44.34 -32.28 -62.37
CA LYS A 997 -43.16 -33.10 -62.02
C LYS A 997 -42.32 -33.59 -63.22
N THR A 998 -42.88 -33.60 -64.43
CA THR A 998 -42.30 -34.14 -65.67
C THR A 998 -41.37 -33.19 -66.44
N THR A 999 -41.27 -31.91 -66.04
CA THR A 999 -40.44 -30.90 -66.73
C THR A 999 -39.10 -30.68 -66.00
N GLU A 1000 -38.00 -30.68 -66.75
CA GLU A 1000 -36.67 -30.36 -66.23
C GLU A 1000 -36.59 -28.88 -65.84
N SER A 1001 -36.20 -28.58 -64.60
CA SER A 1001 -36.01 -27.22 -64.12
C SER A 1001 -34.52 -26.87 -64.04
N ASN A 1002 -34.05 -25.93 -64.85
CA ASN A 1002 -32.73 -25.28 -64.73
C ASN A 1002 -32.72 -24.27 -63.56
N VAL A 1003 -33.04 -24.75 -62.34
CA VAL A 1003 -32.99 -23.95 -61.11
C VAL A 1003 -31.81 -24.45 -60.30
N GLU A 1004 -30.79 -23.62 -60.13
CA GLU A 1004 -29.71 -23.90 -59.19
C GLU A 1004 -30.19 -23.66 -57.75
N PRO A 1005 -29.98 -24.61 -56.83
CA PRO A 1005 -30.39 -24.46 -55.44
C PRO A 1005 -29.44 -23.53 -54.68
N THR A 1006 -30.00 -22.44 -54.18
CA THR A 1006 -29.36 -21.34 -53.42
C THR A 1006 -29.42 -21.55 -51.91
N ASP A 1007 -30.40 -22.33 -51.44
CA ASP A 1007 -30.62 -22.64 -50.03
C ASP A 1007 -31.10 -24.09 -49.82
N PHE A 1008 -31.28 -24.51 -48.55
CA PHE A 1008 -31.71 -25.87 -48.24
C PHE A 1008 -33.13 -26.17 -48.73
N GLU A 1009 -34.04 -25.22 -48.68
CA GLU A 1009 -35.44 -25.42 -49.07
C GLU A 1009 -35.57 -25.67 -50.58
N THR A 1010 -34.85 -24.91 -51.41
CA THR A 1010 -34.79 -25.10 -52.86
C THR A 1010 -34.11 -26.41 -53.24
N GLU A 1011 -33.01 -26.79 -52.59
CA GLU A 1011 -32.37 -28.10 -52.76
C GLU A 1011 -33.33 -29.23 -52.38
N TYR A 1012 -34.01 -29.12 -51.23
CA TYR A 1012 -34.97 -30.13 -50.79
C TYR A 1012 -36.14 -30.29 -51.77
N LEU A 1013 -36.75 -29.19 -52.22
CA LEU A 1013 -37.84 -29.22 -53.20
C LEU A 1013 -37.40 -29.81 -54.54
N LEU A 1014 -36.18 -29.50 -54.99
CA LEU A 1014 -35.60 -30.05 -56.21
C LEU A 1014 -35.34 -31.56 -56.08
N GLN A 1015 -34.82 -32.02 -54.94
CA GLN A 1015 -34.64 -33.45 -54.67
C GLN A 1015 -35.97 -34.18 -54.48
N LEU A 1016 -36.98 -33.55 -53.88
CA LEU A 1016 -38.33 -34.07 -53.74
C LEU A 1016 -38.99 -34.30 -55.10
N ARG A 1017 -38.69 -33.44 -56.06
CA ARG A 1017 -39.11 -33.58 -57.45
C ARG A 1017 -38.40 -34.75 -58.12
N LYS A 1018 -37.06 -34.83 -58.01
CA LYS A 1018 -36.25 -35.95 -58.54
C LYS A 1018 -36.64 -37.31 -57.97
N SER A 1019 -37.09 -37.35 -56.71
CA SER A 1019 -37.51 -38.57 -56.02
C SER A 1019 -39.00 -38.91 -56.21
N ASN A 1020 -39.70 -38.27 -57.15
CA ASN A 1020 -41.14 -38.44 -57.40
C ASN A 1020 -42.07 -38.18 -56.19
N GLY A 1021 -41.61 -37.39 -55.21
CA GLY A 1021 -42.35 -37.08 -53.99
C GLY A 1021 -41.99 -37.95 -52.79
N ASN A 1022 -40.96 -38.80 -52.90
CA ASN A 1022 -40.44 -39.52 -51.74
C ASN A 1022 -39.63 -38.55 -50.85
N GLN A 1023 -40.27 -38.10 -49.77
CA GLN A 1023 -39.70 -37.16 -48.80
C GLN A 1023 -38.43 -37.71 -48.15
N GLY A 1024 -38.38 -39.01 -47.83
CA GLY A 1024 -37.21 -39.61 -47.17
C GLY A 1024 -35.96 -39.58 -48.03
N VAL A 1025 -36.08 -39.97 -49.30
CA VAL A 1025 -34.95 -39.93 -50.25
C VAL A 1025 -34.51 -38.48 -50.46
N ALA A 1026 -35.45 -37.56 -50.64
CA ALA A 1026 -35.16 -36.15 -50.90
C ALA A 1026 -34.40 -35.47 -49.76
N ILE A 1027 -34.84 -35.68 -48.51
CA ILE A 1027 -34.16 -35.10 -47.34
C ILE A 1027 -32.78 -35.73 -47.14
N SER A 1028 -32.65 -37.05 -47.32
CA SER A 1028 -31.36 -37.75 -47.16
C SER A 1028 -30.31 -37.34 -48.21
N THR A 1029 -30.74 -36.94 -49.41
CA THR A 1029 -29.85 -36.34 -50.41
C THR A 1029 -29.55 -34.87 -50.13
N ALA A 1030 -30.56 -34.07 -49.74
CA ALA A 1030 -30.38 -32.63 -49.51
C ALA A 1030 -29.50 -32.32 -48.30
N ILE A 1031 -29.57 -33.12 -47.23
CA ILE A 1031 -28.78 -32.89 -46.02
C ILE A 1031 -27.27 -33.03 -46.25
N LYS A 1032 -26.81 -33.81 -47.25
CA LYS A 1032 -25.37 -33.98 -47.56
C LYS A 1032 -24.68 -32.68 -47.96
N LYS A 1033 -25.42 -31.72 -48.55
CA LYS A 1033 -24.90 -30.37 -48.86
C LYS A 1033 -25.00 -29.41 -47.67
N TYR A 1034 -25.93 -29.65 -46.74
CA TYR A 1034 -26.31 -28.73 -45.67
C TYR A 1034 -26.22 -29.40 -44.30
N GLU A 1035 -25.11 -30.06 -44.04
CA GLU A 1035 -24.93 -30.97 -42.89
C GLU A 1035 -25.12 -30.29 -41.53
N ASN A 1036 -24.73 -29.02 -41.40
CA ASN A 1036 -24.80 -28.27 -40.13
C ASN A 1036 -25.99 -27.29 -40.07
N TYR A 1037 -26.92 -27.36 -41.02
CA TYR A 1037 -28.06 -26.44 -41.08
C TYR A 1037 -29.21 -26.94 -40.18
N PRO A 1038 -29.67 -26.18 -39.16
CA PRO A 1038 -30.64 -26.66 -38.17
C PRO A 1038 -31.95 -27.16 -38.76
N ALA A 1039 -32.51 -26.45 -39.74
CA ALA A 1039 -33.76 -26.85 -40.40
C ALA A 1039 -33.60 -28.16 -41.19
N ALA A 1040 -32.43 -28.37 -41.81
CA ALA A 1040 -32.11 -29.59 -42.55
C ALA A 1040 -32.01 -30.80 -41.62
N ILE A 1041 -31.28 -30.64 -40.51
CA ILE A 1041 -31.15 -31.67 -39.49
C ILE A 1041 -32.51 -31.99 -38.86
N THR A 1042 -33.31 -30.96 -38.55
CA THR A 1042 -34.66 -31.11 -37.97
C THR A 1042 -35.57 -31.91 -38.90
N MET A 1043 -35.63 -31.55 -40.19
CA MET A 1043 -36.42 -32.27 -41.18
C MET A 1043 -35.95 -33.71 -41.36
N TYR A 1044 -34.64 -33.95 -41.35
CA TYR A 1044 -34.06 -35.29 -41.45
C TYR A 1044 -34.41 -36.16 -40.24
N VAL A 1045 -34.28 -35.63 -39.02
CA VAL A 1045 -34.65 -36.34 -37.79
C VAL A 1045 -36.14 -36.67 -37.77
N ILE A 1046 -37.01 -35.71 -38.12
CA ILE A 1046 -38.47 -35.93 -38.19
C ILE A 1046 -38.81 -37.00 -39.24
N ALA A 1047 -38.19 -36.95 -40.42
CA ALA A 1047 -38.41 -37.94 -41.48
C ALA A 1047 -37.95 -39.34 -41.05
N ALA A 1048 -36.78 -39.46 -40.42
CA ALA A 1048 -36.28 -40.72 -39.88
C ALA A 1048 -37.18 -41.30 -38.77
N LEU A 1049 -37.79 -40.44 -37.95
CA LEU A 1049 -38.77 -40.86 -36.93
C LEU A 1049 -40.07 -41.41 -37.55
N LYS A 1050 -40.52 -40.92 -38.71
CA LYS A 1050 -41.77 -41.30 -39.42
C LYS A 1050 -41.68 -42.51 -40.36
N ASP A 1051 -40.63 -43.31 -40.27
CA ASP A 1051 -40.34 -44.53 -41.06
C ASP A 1051 -39.81 -44.32 -42.49
N VAL A 1052 -38.53 -43.93 -42.57
CA VAL A 1052 -37.70 -44.09 -43.77
C VAL A 1052 -36.83 -45.36 -43.59
N PRO A 1053 -36.88 -46.35 -44.50
CA PRO A 1053 -36.37 -47.70 -44.23
C PRO A 1053 -34.83 -47.89 -44.27
N ASN A 1054 -34.00 -46.85 -44.25
CA ASN A 1054 -32.53 -46.99 -44.37
C ASN A 1054 -31.76 -45.83 -43.70
N VAL A 1055 -31.93 -45.63 -42.40
CA VAL A 1055 -31.13 -44.65 -41.63
C VAL A 1055 -30.28 -45.38 -40.60
N SER A 1056 -28.96 -45.19 -40.64
CA SER A 1056 -28.06 -45.75 -39.63
C SER A 1056 -28.36 -45.13 -38.26
N GLN A 1057 -28.54 -46.00 -37.25
CA GLN A 1057 -28.92 -45.59 -35.89
C GLN A 1057 -27.91 -44.61 -35.28
N GLU A 1058 -26.61 -44.83 -35.52
CA GLU A 1058 -25.52 -43.96 -35.08
C GLU A 1058 -25.57 -42.56 -35.69
N LEU A 1059 -25.87 -42.45 -36.99
CA LEU A 1059 -25.95 -41.15 -37.66
C LEU A 1059 -27.17 -40.37 -37.19
N LEU A 1060 -28.28 -41.06 -36.90
CA LEU A 1060 -29.50 -40.44 -36.42
C LEU A 1060 -29.31 -39.79 -35.05
N ILE A 1061 -28.64 -40.48 -34.11
CA ILE A 1061 -28.38 -39.93 -32.78
C ILE A 1061 -27.36 -38.79 -32.83
N GLN A 1062 -26.27 -38.94 -33.59
CA GLN A 1062 -25.27 -37.88 -33.78
C GLN A 1062 -25.89 -36.59 -34.34
N ARG A 1063 -26.81 -36.71 -35.31
CA ARG A 1063 -27.51 -35.57 -35.89
C ARG A 1063 -28.50 -34.94 -34.91
N ALA A 1064 -29.20 -35.73 -34.09
CA ALA A 1064 -30.08 -35.20 -33.05
C ALA A 1064 -29.31 -34.47 -31.93
N GLU A 1065 -28.14 -34.97 -31.54
CA GLU A 1065 -27.23 -34.30 -30.59
C GLU A 1065 -26.62 -33.04 -31.19
N ALA A 1066 -26.21 -33.08 -32.46
CA ALA A 1066 -25.76 -31.91 -33.22
C ALA A 1066 -26.86 -30.84 -33.29
N LEU A 1067 -28.13 -31.22 -33.41
CA LEU A 1067 -29.24 -30.25 -33.41
C LEU A 1067 -29.40 -29.53 -32.07
N VAL A 1068 -29.23 -30.25 -30.95
CA VAL A 1068 -29.30 -29.66 -29.61
C VAL A 1068 -28.12 -28.73 -29.34
N THR A 1069 -26.94 -29.05 -29.87
CA THR A 1069 -25.74 -28.20 -29.72
C THR A 1069 -25.78 -26.96 -30.62
N ILE A 1070 -26.23 -27.09 -31.87
CA ILE A 1070 -26.29 -25.99 -32.84
C ILE A 1070 -27.50 -25.08 -32.58
N SER A 1071 -28.64 -25.64 -32.17
CA SER A 1071 -29.89 -24.91 -31.91
C SER A 1071 -30.61 -25.44 -30.67
N PRO A 1072 -30.15 -25.09 -29.45
CA PRO A 1072 -30.76 -25.55 -28.22
C PRO A 1072 -32.17 -24.95 -28.09
N SER A 1073 -33.20 -25.80 -28.21
CA SER A 1073 -34.59 -25.41 -28.12
C SER A 1073 -35.42 -26.53 -27.48
N ARG A 1074 -36.63 -26.20 -27.04
CA ARG A 1074 -37.58 -27.20 -26.53
C ARG A 1074 -37.84 -28.29 -27.58
N GLN A 1075 -37.96 -27.89 -28.84
CA GLN A 1075 -38.23 -28.80 -29.95
C GLN A 1075 -37.04 -29.72 -30.25
N SER A 1076 -35.80 -29.21 -30.21
CA SER A 1076 -34.61 -30.04 -30.46
C SER A 1076 -34.36 -31.07 -29.35
N MET A 1077 -34.59 -30.71 -28.08
CA MET A 1077 -34.52 -31.67 -26.97
C MET A 1077 -35.64 -32.73 -27.02
N ILE A 1078 -36.87 -32.35 -27.40
CA ILE A 1078 -37.96 -33.32 -27.61
C ILE A 1078 -37.62 -34.29 -28.75
N LEU A 1079 -37.04 -33.79 -29.85
CA LEU A 1079 -36.61 -34.65 -30.96
C LEU A 1079 -35.48 -35.60 -30.55
N LEU A 1080 -34.51 -35.14 -29.76
CA LEU A 1080 -33.47 -36.00 -29.19
C LEU A 1080 -34.06 -37.09 -28.29
N LEU A 1081 -35.00 -36.72 -27.41
CA LEU A 1081 -35.73 -37.66 -26.56
C LEU A 1081 -36.45 -38.73 -27.39
N LEU A 1082 -37.18 -38.32 -28.44
CA LEU A 1082 -37.91 -39.24 -29.32
C LEU A 1082 -36.98 -40.17 -30.09
N VAL A 1083 -35.82 -39.69 -30.53
CA VAL A 1083 -34.79 -40.52 -31.18
C VAL A 1083 -34.23 -41.55 -30.22
N GLN A 1084 -33.86 -41.15 -29.00
CA GLN A 1084 -33.34 -42.06 -27.98
C GLN A 1084 -34.37 -43.13 -27.60
N ILE A 1085 -35.66 -42.77 -27.52
CA ILE A 1085 -36.76 -43.73 -27.32
C ILE A 1085 -36.88 -44.71 -28.49
N LYS A 1086 -36.84 -44.22 -29.74
CA LYS A 1086 -36.92 -45.07 -30.94
C LYS A 1086 -35.75 -46.06 -31.01
N LEU A 1087 -34.57 -45.65 -30.55
CA LEU A 1087 -33.35 -46.46 -30.49
C LEU A 1087 -33.22 -47.32 -29.22
N GLN A 1088 -34.21 -47.29 -28.31
CA GLN A 1088 -34.20 -48.02 -27.04
C GLN A 1088 -33.05 -47.64 -26.09
N LEU A 1089 -32.54 -46.41 -26.19
CA LEU A 1089 -31.51 -45.83 -25.32
C LEU A 1089 -32.16 -45.23 -24.06
N TRP A 1090 -32.70 -46.12 -23.22
CA TRP A 1090 -33.58 -45.74 -22.10
C TRP A 1090 -32.89 -44.88 -21.03
N ILE A 1091 -31.59 -45.09 -20.80
CA ILE A 1091 -30.80 -44.32 -19.83
C ILE A 1091 -30.70 -42.87 -20.27
N GLU A 1092 -30.24 -42.64 -21.50
CA GLU A 1092 -30.05 -41.32 -22.07
C GLU A 1092 -31.40 -40.60 -22.26
N ALA A 1093 -32.43 -41.29 -22.74
CA ALA A 1093 -33.79 -40.76 -22.86
C ALA A 1093 -34.34 -40.26 -21.51
N PHE A 1094 -34.12 -41.01 -20.43
CA PHE A 1094 -34.57 -40.61 -19.10
C PHE A 1094 -33.85 -39.34 -18.62
N THR A 1095 -32.55 -39.20 -18.88
CA THR A 1095 -31.80 -37.98 -18.51
C THR A 1095 -32.25 -36.74 -19.28
N VAL A 1096 -32.53 -36.88 -20.58
CA VAL A 1096 -33.05 -35.78 -21.40
C VAL A 1096 -34.46 -35.39 -20.94
N MET A 1097 -35.28 -36.36 -20.54
CA MET A 1097 -36.59 -36.13 -19.95
C MET A 1097 -36.49 -35.34 -18.63
N GLN A 1098 -35.56 -35.69 -17.74
CA GLN A 1098 -35.33 -34.95 -16.50
C GLN A 1098 -34.91 -33.49 -16.78
N ARG A 1099 -33.99 -33.27 -17.72
CA ARG A 1099 -33.57 -31.92 -18.14
C ARG A 1099 -34.74 -31.11 -18.69
N LEU A 1100 -35.62 -31.73 -19.51
CA LEU A 1100 -36.84 -31.10 -20.02
C LEU A 1100 -37.82 -30.71 -18.91
N CYS A 1101 -37.92 -31.52 -17.85
CA CYS A 1101 -38.80 -31.24 -16.71
C CYS A 1101 -38.26 -30.10 -15.82
N ILE A 1102 -36.94 -29.97 -15.69
CA ILE A 1102 -36.29 -28.83 -15.01
C ILE A 1102 -36.54 -27.54 -15.81
N LEU A 1103 -36.35 -27.59 -17.13
CA LEU A 1103 -36.53 -26.43 -18.01
C LEU A 1103 -38.01 -26.03 -18.18
N ILE A 1104 -38.94 -26.96 -17.98
CA ILE A 1104 -40.38 -26.74 -18.11
C ILE A 1104 -41.13 -27.53 -17.02
N PRO A 1105 -41.37 -26.92 -15.85
CA PRO A 1105 -42.04 -27.59 -14.73
C PRO A 1105 -43.42 -28.18 -15.10
N GLY A 1106 -44.16 -27.51 -15.99
CA GLY A 1106 -45.48 -27.97 -16.48
C GLY A 1106 -45.44 -29.13 -17.49
N PHE A 1107 -44.27 -29.53 -18.00
CA PHE A 1107 -44.15 -30.63 -18.96
C PHE A 1107 -44.50 -31.98 -18.32
N MET A 1108 -44.08 -32.20 -17.06
CA MET A 1108 -44.39 -33.40 -16.27
C MET A 1108 -45.88 -33.72 -16.21
N ASN A 1109 -46.73 -32.71 -16.07
CA ASN A 1109 -48.18 -32.90 -15.96
C ASN A 1109 -48.78 -33.47 -17.25
N LYS A 1110 -48.23 -33.10 -18.41
CA LYS A 1110 -48.70 -33.59 -19.73
C LYS A 1110 -48.09 -34.93 -20.13
N THR A 1111 -46.93 -35.30 -19.57
CA THR A 1111 -46.14 -36.48 -19.97
C THR A 1111 -45.93 -37.50 -18.86
N ARG A 1112 -46.75 -37.47 -17.80
CA ARG A 1112 -46.60 -38.34 -16.61
C ARG A 1112 -46.61 -39.83 -16.94
N SER A 1113 -47.43 -40.25 -17.91
CA SER A 1113 -47.46 -41.64 -18.39
C SER A 1113 -46.16 -42.04 -19.09
N LEU A 1114 -45.63 -41.17 -19.96
CA LEU A 1114 -44.34 -41.37 -20.63
C LEU A 1114 -43.19 -41.42 -19.63
N PHE A 1115 -43.19 -40.53 -18.63
CA PHE A 1115 -42.18 -40.51 -17.58
C PHE A 1115 -42.17 -41.82 -16.77
N ASN A 1116 -43.33 -42.31 -16.34
CA ASN A 1116 -43.45 -43.59 -15.62
C ASN A 1116 -42.97 -44.77 -16.48
N HIS A 1117 -43.34 -44.79 -17.77
CA HIS A 1117 -42.89 -45.83 -18.69
C HIS A 1117 -41.36 -45.80 -18.90
N LEU A 1118 -40.78 -44.61 -19.06
CA LEU A 1118 -39.33 -44.45 -19.17
C LEU A 1118 -38.62 -44.85 -17.89
N LYS A 1119 -39.18 -44.53 -16.72
CA LYS A 1119 -38.65 -44.92 -15.42
C LYS A 1119 -38.62 -46.45 -15.26
N GLU A 1120 -39.70 -47.15 -15.61
CA GLU A 1120 -39.73 -48.61 -15.59
C GLU A 1120 -38.67 -49.22 -16.53
N LYS A 1121 -38.54 -48.69 -17.75
CA LYS A 1121 -37.52 -49.16 -18.72
C LYS A 1121 -36.10 -48.82 -18.27
N TYR A 1122 -35.90 -47.68 -17.64
CA TYR A 1122 -34.64 -47.24 -17.04
C TYR A 1122 -34.20 -48.16 -15.90
N ASP A 1123 -35.10 -48.47 -14.97
CA ASP A 1123 -34.81 -49.35 -13.82
C ASP A 1123 -34.45 -50.77 -14.29
N VAL A 1124 -35.05 -51.26 -15.37
CA VAL A 1124 -34.70 -52.54 -16.00
C VAL A 1124 -33.36 -52.46 -16.73
N ALA A 1125 -33.09 -51.37 -17.48
CA ALA A 1125 -31.85 -51.19 -18.21
C ALA A 1125 -30.63 -51.07 -17.28
N ILE A 1126 -30.76 -50.39 -16.14
CA ILE A 1126 -29.70 -50.27 -15.13
C ILE A 1126 -29.41 -51.61 -14.45
N LYS A 1127 -30.44 -52.41 -14.14
CA LYS A 1127 -30.26 -53.75 -13.56
C LYS A 1127 -29.48 -54.69 -14.48
N ASN A 1128 -29.56 -54.48 -15.79
CA ASN A 1128 -28.92 -55.31 -16.81
C ASN A 1128 -27.58 -54.74 -17.33
N ALA A 1129 -27.18 -53.54 -16.92
CA ALA A 1129 -25.95 -52.92 -17.38
C ALA A 1129 -24.72 -53.46 -16.61
N PRO A 1130 -23.64 -53.89 -17.28
CA PRO A 1130 -22.41 -54.29 -16.61
C PRO A 1130 -21.79 -53.08 -15.89
N LYS A 1131 -21.51 -53.22 -14.59
CA LYS A 1131 -20.83 -52.20 -13.78
C LYS A 1131 -19.45 -51.89 -14.39
N LYS A 1132 -19.35 -50.82 -15.18
CA LYS A 1132 -18.09 -50.21 -15.60
C LYS A 1132 -17.97 -48.80 -15.05
N ALA A 1133 -16.75 -48.52 -14.63
CA ALA A 1133 -16.30 -47.39 -13.82
C ALA A 1133 -16.55 -46.02 -14.45
N ASN A 1134 -16.85 -45.06 -13.57
CA ASN A 1134 -16.63 -43.61 -13.66
C ASN A 1134 -16.11 -43.07 -15.00
N SER A 1135 -16.99 -42.41 -15.74
CA SER A 1135 -16.62 -41.20 -16.48
C SER A 1135 -17.66 -40.13 -16.15
N GLY A 1136 -17.17 -38.97 -15.71
CA GLY A 1136 -17.93 -37.94 -15.01
C GLY A 1136 -19.12 -37.41 -15.78
N TYR A 1137 -20.30 -37.60 -15.21
CA TYR A 1137 -21.44 -36.72 -15.39
C TYR A 1137 -21.96 -36.38 -13.99
N TYR A 1138 -21.98 -35.09 -13.67
CA TYR A 1138 -22.50 -34.54 -12.42
C TYR A 1138 -23.92 -35.05 -12.17
N THR A 1139 -24.07 -35.90 -11.16
CA THR A 1139 -25.35 -36.13 -10.49
C THR A 1139 -25.63 -34.92 -9.61
N VAL A 1140 -26.73 -34.23 -9.90
CA VAL A 1140 -27.28 -33.17 -9.05
C VAL A 1140 -27.96 -33.85 -7.86
N ASP A 1141 -27.17 -34.24 -6.87
CA ASP A 1141 -27.62 -34.77 -5.57
C ASP A 1141 -27.22 -33.83 -4.41
N GLY A 1142 -27.12 -32.54 -4.68
CA GLY A 1142 -26.83 -31.56 -3.64
C GLY A 1142 -27.39 -30.20 -4.01
N TYR A 1143 -28.69 -29.99 -3.78
CA TYR A 1143 -29.35 -28.71 -3.48
C TYR A 1143 -30.86 -28.98 -3.30
N ILE A 1144 -31.22 -29.79 -2.30
CA ILE A 1144 -32.50 -29.67 -1.61
C ILE A 1144 -32.13 -29.73 -0.13
N GLY A 1145 -31.66 -28.58 0.38
CA GLY A 1145 -31.68 -28.32 1.81
C GLY A 1145 -33.07 -27.82 2.15
N ASP A 1146 -33.68 -28.45 3.13
CA ASP A 1146 -34.84 -27.93 3.85
C ASP A 1146 -34.62 -26.47 4.21
N ASP A 1147 -35.50 -25.59 3.74
CA ASP A 1147 -35.91 -24.40 4.47
C ASP A 1147 -37.36 -24.12 4.08
N GLY A 1148 -38.25 -24.36 5.03
CA GLY A 1148 -39.66 -24.06 4.89
C GLY A 1148 -39.89 -22.55 4.89
N TYR A 1149 -40.66 -22.07 3.91
CA TYR A 1149 -41.46 -20.88 4.06
C TYR A 1149 -42.83 -21.13 3.43
N ASN A 1150 -43.85 -20.83 4.23
CA ASN A 1150 -45.27 -20.96 3.95
C ASN A 1150 -45.69 -20.10 2.75
N ASP A 1151 -46.44 -20.69 1.82
CA ASP A 1151 -47.29 -19.98 0.87
C ASP A 1151 -48.74 -19.98 1.41
N GLU A 1152 -49.13 -18.88 2.06
CA GLU A 1152 -50.42 -18.24 1.80
C GLU A 1152 -50.10 -16.98 0.97
N ASP A 1153 -50.35 -17.03 -0.35
CA ASP A 1153 -50.92 -15.96 -1.21
C ASP A 1153 -50.85 -16.35 -2.70
#